data_AF-A0A2H0S253-F1
#
_entry.id   AF-A0A2H0S253-F1
#
_cell.length_a   1.000
_cell.length_b   1.000
_cell.length_c   1.000
_cell.angle_alpha   90.00
_cell.angle_beta   90.00
_cell.angle_gamma   90.00
#
_symmetry.space_group_name_H-M   'P 1'
#
loop_
_entity.id
_entity.type
_entity.pdbx_description
1 polymer ?
#
loop_
_entity_poly.entity_id
_entity_poly.type
_entity_poly.pdbx_seq_one_letter_code
_entity_poly.pdbx_strand_id
1 'polypeptide(L)'
;MVNHDFKSTRPAYAGLAHGRCPPAEDYSGHSPLKELGVRYTQKFGILLSMMQFLRRIDPQSLARSLVYGLLAFTVLWKGGKSLESTWLLLGTAACITLFAHPKVRTARQDVPMLLWSSVILFILWTIASYLHTTTQNYGLDEVLRTAALGLLFLWVLRFDLRERNQITDQLIRLVGAVTLTACGIGLLVYIFQPVDRFVGTIFDHRFHTDYWPNAWAEYLLLTWPIVYYWCFRSWVFRQLNTLTLVEVLCRSFPVGLVVGCLFLSYSRGGTIVFCAQLFLWFLLYYLSARDQFPRKKITLLVVVIGVIASLVFGAANSLRNDLFSLQSVTQKVTLTSAEGASSITERVQFWAQAAHLTEQHPFFGWGPYSFRFVQPRMQTEVLATSDHPHNVFLKLAAERGIPAMLLFAIIVGSILLRAVKTELLSRRRVRTEHSSLELVFLVALTGALAHNLMDYNLQFVGIALVFWLFLGLLAGRIAFQGKMVEYRLARAVECTLVILLLITAVLEGGYLVLSSLGRHAEAAGETQTALQWYERSKGEWFSRDLHLSRATLLLKENKNAEAASAVQDYFVQNRQDARAWKLLGDIEFARGNYDDAYDAYRQAYDQGRFNDVGITLGLLRTMLIQNNYEELHVRQPEFENILRRFGNAIVLNTHFIALSPNVEAFVQIAERFAQLFPENAPLYEVLAARADHNATVERERTAARPPGFLW
;
A
#
# COMPACT_ATOMS: atom_id res chain seq x y z
N MET A 1 -35.17 -59.32 26.74
CA MET A 1 -36.23 -60.03 27.50
C MET A 1 -37.14 -59.00 28.16
N VAL A 2 -38.38 -59.41 28.45
CA VAL A 2 -39.37 -58.90 29.45
C VAL A 2 -38.97 -57.60 30.20
N ASN A 3 -39.67 -56.44 30.18
CA ASN A 3 -41.09 -56.02 30.08
C ASN A 3 -41.79 -55.76 31.45
N HIS A 4 -42.54 -54.65 31.54
CA HIS A 4 -43.41 -54.16 32.65
C HIS A 4 -42.78 -53.84 34.05
N ASP A 5 -43.46 -53.17 35.01
CA ASP A 5 -44.46 -52.05 35.11
C ASP A 5 -44.84 -51.86 36.62
N PHE A 6 -45.80 -50.96 36.93
CA PHE A 6 -46.45 -50.66 38.23
C PHE A 6 -45.63 -49.92 39.32
N LYS A 7 -46.23 -49.20 40.30
CA LYS A 7 -47.37 -48.21 40.39
C LYS A 7 -47.69 -47.92 41.89
N SER A 8 -48.58 -46.94 42.13
CA SER A 8 -49.46 -46.75 43.32
C SER A 8 -48.98 -45.87 44.51
N THR A 9 -49.82 -45.12 45.27
CA THR A 9 -51.14 -44.43 44.99
C THR A 9 -51.60 -43.47 46.13
N ARG A 10 -52.16 -42.29 45.75
CA ARG A 10 -53.30 -41.51 46.37
C ARG A 10 -53.18 -40.97 47.83
N PRO A 11 -54.11 -40.10 48.35
CA PRO A 11 -55.27 -39.33 47.81
C PRO A 11 -55.01 -37.77 47.82
N ALA A 12 -55.86 -36.74 47.59
CA ALA A 12 -57.32 -36.42 47.48
C ALA A 12 -58.11 -36.17 48.80
N TYR A 13 -58.99 -35.15 49.02
CA TYR A 13 -59.53 -33.97 48.27
C TYR A 13 -59.35 -32.67 49.16
N ALA A 14 -60.11 -31.54 49.25
CA ALA A 14 -61.29 -30.80 48.71
C ALA A 14 -61.17 -29.29 49.17
N GLY A 15 -62.01 -28.25 48.94
CA GLY A 15 -63.22 -27.96 48.12
C GLY A 15 -64.04 -26.72 48.65
N LEU A 16 -64.78 -25.97 47.78
CA LEU A 16 -65.77 -24.88 48.06
C LEU A 16 -65.24 -23.51 48.61
N ALA A 17 -65.82 -22.29 48.39
CA ALA A 17 -66.88 -21.74 47.49
C ALA A 17 -66.77 -20.17 47.28
N HIS A 18 -67.75 -19.50 46.64
CA HIS A 18 -67.70 -18.14 46.04
C HIS A 18 -67.94 -16.89 46.95
N GLY A 19 -67.50 -15.71 46.44
CA GLY A 19 -67.94 -14.34 46.81
C GLY A 19 -67.86 -13.36 45.61
N ARG A 20 -68.40 -12.12 45.68
CA ARG A 20 -68.48 -11.13 44.56
C ARG A 20 -67.91 -9.73 44.92
N CYS A 21 -67.51 -8.97 43.89
CA CYS A 21 -66.94 -7.60 43.87
C CYS A 21 -68.01 -6.48 44.07
N PRO A 22 -67.74 -5.14 43.94
CA PRO A 22 -66.50 -4.36 43.65
C PRO A 22 -66.38 -3.08 44.57
N PRO A 23 -65.85 -1.89 44.16
CA PRO A 23 -64.60 -1.48 43.48
C PRO A 23 -63.73 -0.46 44.30
N ALA A 24 -62.47 -0.19 43.89
CA ALA A 24 -61.87 1.16 43.72
C ALA A 24 -60.34 1.16 43.44
N GLU A 25 -59.92 1.98 42.46
CA GLU A 25 -58.67 2.76 42.34
C GLU A 25 -57.28 2.14 42.69
N ASP A 26 -56.71 1.50 41.66
CA ASP A 26 -55.38 1.75 41.06
C ASP A 26 -54.23 2.39 41.89
N TYR A 27 -53.12 1.65 42.01
CA TYR A 27 -51.77 2.22 42.07
C TYR A 27 -50.80 1.39 41.22
N SER A 28 -50.34 1.98 40.12
CA SER A 28 -49.58 1.32 39.05
C SER A 28 -48.10 1.05 39.37
N GLY A 29 -47.83 -0.01 40.13
CA GLY A 29 -46.47 -0.47 40.48
C GLY A 29 -45.74 -1.26 39.38
N HIS A 30 -45.20 -0.60 38.35
CA HIS A 30 -44.32 -1.27 37.36
C HIS A 30 -42.98 -1.68 37.98
N SER A 31 -42.75 -2.98 38.19
CA SER A 31 -41.52 -3.53 38.77
C SER A 31 -40.40 -3.71 37.71
N PRO A 32 -39.27 -2.97 37.76
CA PRO A 32 -38.22 -3.04 36.74
C PRO A 32 -37.50 -4.39 36.68
N LEU A 33 -37.55 -5.17 37.78
CA LEU A 33 -36.77 -6.40 37.96
C LEU A 33 -37.19 -7.52 36.99
N LYS A 34 -38.46 -7.56 36.56
CA LYS A 34 -38.92 -8.57 35.59
C LYS A 34 -38.43 -8.29 34.16
N GLU A 35 -38.42 -7.04 33.71
CA GLU A 35 -37.84 -6.70 32.40
C GLU A 35 -36.33 -6.95 32.35
N LEU A 36 -35.60 -6.62 33.42
CA LEU A 36 -34.18 -6.89 33.54
C LEU A 36 -33.87 -8.39 33.39
N GLY A 37 -34.62 -9.27 34.07
CA GLY A 37 -34.45 -10.72 33.95
C GLY A 37 -34.67 -11.24 32.52
N VAL A 38 -35.65 -10.71 31.79
CA VAL A 38 -35.93 -11.09 30.39
C VAL A 38 -34.84 -10.57 29.44
N ARG A 39 -34.40 -9.31 29.60
CA ARG A 39 -33.33 -8.75 28.75
C ARG A 39 -31.98 -9.43 28.97
N TYR A 40 -31.65 -9.84 30.20
CA TYR A 40 -30.43 -10.60 30.48
C TYR A 40 -30.50 -12.03 29.92
N THR A 41 -31.64 -12.73 30.05
CA THR A 41 -31.80 -14.08 29.47
C THR A 41 -31.84 -14.08 27.95
N GLN A 42 -32.43 -13.07 27.29
CA GLN A 42 -32.29 -12.89 25.84
C GLN A 42 -30.84 -12.62 25.41
N LYS A 43 -30.12 -11.71 26.08
CA LYS A 43 -28.69 -11.47 25.77
C LYS A 43 -27.83 -12.73 25.94
N PHE A 44 -28.06 -13.50 27.01
CA PHE A 44 -27.39 -14.80 27.17
C PHE A 44 -27.79 -15.80 26.09
N GLY A 45 -29.07 -15.89 25.71
CA GLY A 45 -29.54 -16.77 24.63
C GLY A 45 -28.92 -16.44 23.27
N ILE A 46 -28.77 -15.16 22.95
CA ILE A 46 -28.08 -14.68 21.74
C ILE A 46 -26.58 -15.00 21.81
N LEU A 47 -25.92 -14.77 22.95
CA LEU A 47 -24.51 -15.10 23.11
C LEU A 47 -24.26 -16.61 23.00
N LEU A 48 -25.16 -17.43 23.58
CA LEU A 48 -25.09 -18.89 23.54
C LEU A 48 -25.37 -19.43 22.13
N SER A 49 -26.35 -18.89 21.41
CA SER A 49 -26.62 -19.28 20.02
C SER A 49 -25.49 -18.87 19.08
N MET A 50 -24.89 -17.68 19.29
CA MET A 50 -23.70 -17.25 18.56
C MET A 50 -22.49 -18.14 18.86
N MET A 51 -22.26 -18.55 20.12
CA MET A 51 -21.23 -19.53 20.47
C MET A 51 -21.50 -20.92 19.88
N GLN A 52 -22.76 -21.38 19.84
CA GLN A 52 -23.13 -22.64 19.21
C GLN A 52 -22.98 -22.60 17.67
N PHE A 53 -23.27 -21.45 17.05
CA PHE A 53 -23.05 -21.20 15.64
C PHE A 53 -21.55 -21.20 15.31
N LEU A 54 -20.74 -20.45 16.05
CA LEU A 54 -19.28 -20.43 15.90
C LEU A 54 -18.65 -21.82 16.10
N ARG A 55 -19.18 -22.65 17.01
CA ARG A 55 -18.76 -24.06 17.19
C ARG A 55 -19.10 -24.99 16.00
N ARG A 56 -19.99 -24.59 15.08
CA ARG A 56 -20.33 -25.35 13.87
C ARG A 56 -19.51 -24.96 12.63
N ILE A 57 -18.75 -23.86 12.69
CA ILE A 57 -17.96 -23.38 11.55
C ILE A 57 -16.61 -24.12 11.51
N ASP A 58 -16.30 -24.74 10.36
CA ASP A 58 -14.95 -25.23 10.06
C ASP A 58 -13.94 -24.08 10.07
N PRO A 59 -12.87 -24.12 10.90
CA PRO A 59 -11.84 -23.09 10.92
C PRO A 59 -11.17 -22.84 9.57
N GLN A 60 -11.03 -23.85 8.69
CA GLN A 60 -10.48 -23.64 7.34
C GLN A 60 -11.46 -22.92 6.42
N SER A 61 -12.77 -23.13 6.58
CA SER A 61 -13.81 -22.36 5.88
C SER A 61 -13.78 -20.89 6.32
N LEU A 62 -13.70 -20.63 7.64
CA LEU A 62 -13.59 -19.27 8.16
C LEU A 62 -12.30 -18.57 7.67
N ALA A 63 -11.15 -19.25 7.72
CA ALA A 63 -9.88 -18.74 7.23
C ALA A 63 -9.93 -18.34 5.75
N ARG A 64 -10.51 -19.19 4.90
CA ARG A 64 -10.73 -18.89 3.48
C ARG A 64 -11.62 -17.66 3.31
N SER A 65 -12.76 -17.59 4.00
CA SER A 65 -13.66 -16.43 3.95
C SER A 65 -13.00 -15.13 4.38
N LEU A 66 -12.16 -15.14 5.42
CA LEU A 66 -11.40 -13.97 5.87
C LEU A 66 -10.41 -13.49 4.79
N VAL A 67 -9.61 -14.39 4.21
CA VAL A 67 -8.64 -14.03 3.14
C VAL A 67 -9.37 -13.55 1.88
N TYR A 68 -10.50 -14.15 1.53
CA TYR A 68 -11.29 -13.73 0.36
C TYR A 68 -11.94 -12.36 0.57
N GLY A 69 -12.48 -12.08 1.76
CA GLY A 69 -12.99 -10.76 2.13
C GLY A 69 -11.88 -9.70 2.15
N LEU A 70 -10.74 -10.02 2.76
CA LEU A 70 -9.56 -9.14 2.80
C LEU A 70 -9.05 -8.82 1.40
N LEU A 71 -8.98 -9.80 0.49
CA LEU A 71 -8.53 -9.58 -0.90
C LEU A 71 -9.51 -8.67 -1.66
N ALA A 72 -10.82 -8.92 -1.55
CA ALA A 72 -11.81 -8.08 -2.19
C ALA A 72 -11.77 -6.64 -1.65
N PHE A 73 -11.72 -6.46 -0.32
CA PHE A 73 -11.58 -5.15 0.32
C PHE A 73 -10.29 -4.45 -0.10
N THR A 74 -9.13 -5.10 0.03
CA THR A 74 -7.82 -4.46 -0.21
C THR A 74 -7.54 -4.15 -1.68
N VAL A 75 -8.24 -4.76 -2.64
CA VAL A 75 -8.19 -4.28 -4.04
C VAL A 75 -9.17 -3.11 -4.25
N LEU A 76 -10.41 -3.25 -3.80
CA LEU A 76 -11.48 -2.28 -4.11
C LEU A 76 -11.40 -0.99 -3.27
N TRP A 77 -10.63 -0.98 -2.18
CA TRP A 77 -10.40 0.18 -1.32
C TRP A 77 -8.95 0.67 -1.40
N LYS A 78 -8.70 1.69 -2.23
CA LYS A 78 -7.42 2.43 -2.33
C LYS A 78 -6.20 1.54 -2.64
N GLY A 79 -6.42 0.38 -3.27
CA GLY A 79 -5.41 -0.69 -3.45
C GLY A 79 -4.81 -1.21 -2.14
N GLY A 80 -5.42 -0.92 -0.99
CA GLY A 80 -4.93 -1.30 0.33
C GLY A 80 -3.76 -0.46 0.82
N LYS A 81 -3.51 0.73 0.23
CA LYS A 81 -2.57 1.74 0.75
C LYS A 81 -3.25 2.54 1.86
N SER A 82 -3.52 1.87 2.97
CA SER A 82 -4.20 2.41 4.16
C SER A 82 -3.79 1.61 5.39
N LEU A 83 -3.73 2.25 6.55
CA LEU A 83 -3.25 1.60 7.78
C LEU A 83 -4.20 0.47 8.18
N GLU A 84 -5.50 0.73 8.08
CA GLU A 84 -6.62 -0.19 8.29
C GLU A 84 -6.44 -1.49 7.48
N SER A 85 -5.91 -1.41 6.25
CA SER A 85 -5.64 -2.58 5.41
C SER A 85 -4.50 -3.45 5.95
N THR A 86 -3.42 -2.84 6.45
CA THR A 86 -2.32 -3.57 7.12
C THR A 86 -2.79 -4.24 8.42
N TRP A 87 -3.73 -3.63 9.12
CA TRP A 87 -4.24 -4.13 10.40
C TRP A 87 -5.26 -5.26 10.21
N LEU A 88 -6.16 -5.13 9.23
CA LEU A 88 -7.03 -6.23 8.80
C LEU A 88 -6.23 -7.42 8.23
N LEU A 89 -5.11 -7.15 7.54
CA LEU A 89 -4.15 -8.16 7.09
C LEU A 89 -3.50 -8.90 8.27
N LEU A 90 -2.98 -8.18 9.27
CA LEU A 90 -2.39 -8.79 10.47
C LEU A 90 -3.43 -9.60 11.25
N GLY A 91 -4.61 -9.05 11.51
CA GLY A 91 -5.69 -9.74 12.21
C GLY A 91 -6.14 -11.01 11.48
N THR A 92 -6.22 -10.97 10.15
CA THR A 92 -6.51 -12.14 9.30
C THR A 92 -5.42 -13.20 9.44
N ALA A 93 -4.14 -12.82 9.28
CA ALA A 93 -3.01 -13.74 9.43
C ALA A 93 -2.97 -14.37 10.83
N ALA A 94 -3.22 -13.59 11.89
CA ALA A 94 -3.22 -14.07 13.27
C ALA A 94 -4.38 -15.03 13.56
N CYS A 95 -5.61 -14.72 13.13
CA CYS A 95 -6.73 -15.64 13.25
C CYS A 95 -6.45 -16.98 12.56
N ILE A 96 -5.76 -16.94 11.43
CA ILE A 96 -5.42 -18.13 10.65
C ILE A 96 -4.31 -18.95 11.32
N THR A 97 -3.20 -18.32 11.69
CA THR A 97 -2.08 -18.99 12.39
C THR A 97 -2.49 -19.59 13.74
N LEU A 98 -3.39 -18.93 14.49
CA LEU A 98 -3.82 -19.41 15.81
C LEU A 98 -4.94 -20.46 15.75
N PHE A 99 -5.98 -20.24 14.93
CA PHE A 99 -7.21 -21.07 14.97
C PHE A 99 -7.38 -22.01 13.76
N ALA A 100 -6.82 -21.64 12.59
CA ALA A 100 -6.87 -22.41 11.36
C ALA A 100 -5.54 -23.08 10.99
N HIS A 101 -4.59 -23.19 11.93
CA HIS A 101 -3.51 -24.15 11.80
C HIS A 101 -4.12 -25.56 11.73
N PRO A 102 -3.82 -26.39 10.72
CA PRO A 102 -4.47 -27.69 10.56
C PRO A 102 -4.32 -28.56 11.81
N LYS A 103 -5.45 -29.12 12.26
CA LYS A 103 -5.62 -29.86 13.52
C LYS A 103 -5.39 -31.37 13.38
N VAL A 104 -5.20 -31.89 12.17
CA VAL A 104 -5.14 -33.33 11.87
C VAL A 104 -3.72 -33.74 11.49
N ARG A 105 -3.26 -34.85 12.07
CA ARG A 105 -1.88 -35.37 12.03
C ARG A 105 -1.60 -36.16 10.73
N THR A 106 -1.95 -35.63 9.57
CA THR A 106 -1.65 -36.25 8.26
C THR A 106 -0.22 -35.95 7.83
N ALA A 107 0.59 -37.00 7.60
CA ALA A 107 2.04 -36.91 7.35
C ALA A 107 2.44 -36.41 5.95
N ARG A 108 1.81 -35.32 5.48
CA ARG A 108 2.05 -34.67 4.18
C ARG A 108 1.86 -33.14 4.18
N GLN A 109 1.76 -32.50 5.35
CA GLN A 109 1.62 -31.02 5.49
C GLN A 109 2.99 -30.34 5.71
N ASP A 110 3.99 -30.87 5.02
CA ASP A 110 5.39 -30.64 5.28
C ASP A 110 5.89 -29.41 4.50
N VAL A 111 6.26 -28.34 5.21
CA VAL A 111 6.87 -27.17 4.59
C VAL A 111 8.37 -27.43 4.39
N PRO A 112 8.93 -27.21 3.17
CA PRO A 112 10.36 -27.33 2.93
C PRO A 112 11.16 -26.42 3.86
N MET A 113 12.14 -26.98 4.58
CA MET A 113 12.89 -26.25 5.61
C MET A 113 13.54 -24.97 5.05
N LEU A 114 14.00 -25.00 3.79
CA LEU A 114 14.54 -23.84 3.07
C LEU A 114 13.54 -22.67 2.97
N LEU A 115 12.28 -22.95 2.61
CA LEU A 115 11.26 -21.91 2.48
C LEU A 115 10.83 -21.40 3.86
N TRP A 116 10.61 -22.32 4.80
CA TRP A 116 10.22 -21.98 6.16
C TRP A 116 11.28 -21.11 6.86
N SER A 117 12.55 -21.54 6.87
CA SER A 117 13.61 -20.78 7.51
C SER A 117 13.85 -19.44 6.82
N SER A 118 13.82 -19.37 5.48
CA SER A 118 14.03 -18.11 4.76
C SER A 118 12.91 -17.10 5.05
N VAL A 119 11.64 -17.53 5.13
CA VAL A 119 10.52 -16.65 5.49
C VAL A 119 10.61 -16.19 6.94
N ILE A 120 10.84 -17.09 7.89
CA ILE A 120 10.96 -16.73 9.31
C ILE A 120 12.16 -15.81 9.54
N LEU A 121 13.32 -16.10 8.94
CA LEU A 121 14.51 -15.23 9.02
C LEU A 121 14.25 -13.86 8.37
N PHE A 122 13.53 -13.79 7.24
CA PHE A 122 13.19 -12.51 6.60
C PHE A 122 12.31 -11.62 7.50
N ILE A 123 11.36 -12.23 8.22
CA ILE A 123 10.52 -11.52 9.20
C ILE A 123 11.35 -11.09 10.41
N LEU A 124 12.13 -12.00 11.01
CA LEU A 124 12.98 -11.69 12.17
C LEU A 124 14.05 -10.64 11.84
N TRP A 125 14.62 -10.64 10.63
CA TRP A 125 15.56 -9.61 10.19
C TRP A 125 14.89 -8.27 9.92
N THR A 126 13.65 -8.28 9.40
CA THR A 126 12.84 -7.05 9.26
C THR A 126 12.51 -6.45 10.64
N ILE A 127 12.21 -7.28 11.64
CA ILE A 127 12.04 -6.84 13.04
C ILE A 127 13.37 -6.29 13.58
N ALA A 128 14.48 -7.01 13.44
CA ALA A 128 15.78 -6.57 13.92
C ALA A 128 16.23 -5.24 13.28
N SER A 129 15.99 -5.05 11.99
CA SER A 129 16.21 -3.78 11.27
C SER A 129 15.36 -2.64 11.87
N TYR A 130 14.08 -2.86 12.13
CA TYR A 130 13.21 -1.88 12.80
C TYR A 130 13.65 -1.56 14.23
N LEU A 131 14.24 -2.51 14.97
CA LEU A 131 14.76 -2.25 16.32
C LEU A 131 16.09 -1.46 16.35
N HIS A 132 16.82 -1.38 15.22
CA HIS A 132 18.11 -0.69 15.12
C HIS A 132 18.07 0.62 14.32
N THR A 133 16.91 0.98 13.74
CA THR A 133 16.77 2.23 12.96
C THR A 133 16.76 3.48 13.82
N THR A 134 17.17 4.60 13.21
CA THR A 134 17.05 5.98 13.70
C THR A 134 15.87 6.73 13.08
N THR A 135 14.86 6.02 12.54
CA THR A 135 13.59 6.56 12.01
C THR A 135 12.37 5.75 12.51
N GLN A 136 12.33 5.39 13.80
CA GLN A 136 11.38 4.40 14.38
C GLN A 136 9.91 4.83 14.37
N ASN A 137 9.65 6.13 14.20
CA ASN A 137 8.29 6.67 14.09
C ASN A 137 7.56 6.20 12.81
N TYR A 138 8.27 5.62 11.84
CA TYR A 138 7.71 4.94 10.66
C TYR A 138 8.23 3.49 10.54
N GLY A 139 7.63 2.70 9.64
CA GLY A 139 8.11 1.36 9.30
C GLY A 139 7.51 0.20 10.08
N LEU A 140 6.84 0.43 11.22
CA LEU A 140 6.14 -0.64 11.95
C LEU A 140 5.07 -1.31 11.07
N ASP A 141 4.34 -0.54 10.26
CA ASP A 141 3.38 -1.09 9.30
C ASP A 141 4.05 -2.02 8.27
N GLU A 142 5.28 -1.73 7.83
CA GLU A 142 6.06 -2.62 6.97
C GLU A 142 6.46 -3.91 7.70
N VAL A 143 6.79 -3.85 9.00
CA VAL A 143 7.07 -5.03 9.84
C VAL A 143 5.83 -5.91 9.92
N LEU A 144 4.68 -5.35 10.31
CA LEU A 144 3.40 -6.05 10.44
C LEU A 144 2.95 -6.65 9.09
N ARG A 145 3.05 -5.88 8.00
CA ARG A 145 2.74 -6.31 6.62
C ARG A 145 3.65 -7.46 6.18
N THR A 146 4.96 -7.36 6.43
CA THR A 146 5.94 -8.40 6.08
C THR A 146 5.64 -9.71 6.82
N ALA A 147 5.38 -9.64 8.12
CA ALA A 147 5.09 -10.81 8.93
C ALA A 147 3.78 -11.50 8.51
N ALA A 148 2.70 -10.72 8.35
CA ALA A 148 1.39 -11.24 7.97
C ALA A 148 1.39 -11.90 6.58
N LEU A 149 2.05 -11.30 5.59
CA LEU A 149 2.19 -11.87 4.25
C LEU A 149 3.01 -13.18 4.26
N GLY A 150 4.11 -13.22 5.02
CA GLY A 150 4.92 -14.44 5.19
C GLY A 150 4.14 -15.58 5.86
N LEU A 151 3.37 -15.29 6.91
CA LEU A 151 2.50 -16.27 7.57
C LEU A 151 1.38 -16.79 6.65
N LEU A 152 0.74 -15.92 5.88
CA LEU A 152 -0.29 -16.33 4.89
C LEU A 152 0.31 -17.17 3.76
N PHE A 153 1.52 -16.86 3.29
CA PHE A 153 2.26 -17.71 2.35
C PHE A 153 2.54 -19.12 2.92
N LEU A 154 3.00 -19.21 4.17
CA LEU A 154 3.25 -20.49 4.85
C LEU A 154 1.95 -21.29 5.10
N TRP A 155 0.81 -20.62 5.35
CA TRP A 155 -0.50 -21.26 5.41
C TRP A 155 -0.93 -21.84 4.05
N VAL A 156 -0.87 -21.06 2.96
CA VAL A 156 -1.22 -21.54 1.61
C VAL A 156 -0.36 -22.72 1.14
N LEU A 157 0.93 -22.69 1.49
CA LEU A 157 1.89 -23.72 1.10
C LEU A 157 1.53 -25.12 1.67
N ARG A 158 0.87 -25.16 2.84
CA ARG A 158 0.53 -26.40 3.58
C ARG A 158 -0.66 -27.19 3.05
N PHE A 159 -1.52 -26.60 2.21
CA PHE A 159 -2.69 -27.30 1.67
C PHE A 159 -2.31 -28.55 0.87
N ASP A 160 -3.09 -29.63 1.01
CA ASP A 160 -2.89 -30.82 0.19
C ASP A 160 -3.29 -30.59 -1.28
N LEU A 161 -3.03 -31.54 -2.18
CA LEU A 161 -3.31 -31.35 -3.61
C LEU A 161 -4.81 -31.13 -3.92
N ARG A 162 -5.73 -31.69 -3.13
CA ARG A 162 -7.19 -31.53 -3.28
C ARG A 162 -7.64 -30.18 -2.75
N GLU A 163 -7.27 -29.84 -1.52
CA GLU A 163 -7.55 -28.55 -0.89
C GLU A 163 -6.99 -27.40 -1.74
N ARG A 164 -5.72 -27.50 -2.15
CA ARG A 164 -5.04 -26.50 -2.96
C ARG A 164 -5.71 -26.31 -4.31
N ASN A 165 -6.17 -27.38 -4.97
CA ASN A 165 -6.91 -27.25 -6.23
C ASN A 165 -8.26 -26.55 -6.04
N GLN A 166 -9.02 -26.88 -4.99
CA GLN A 166 -10.27 -26.20 -4.65
C GLN A 166 -10.04 -24.72 -4.34
N ILE A 167 -9.05 -24.41 -3.49
CA ILE A 167 -8.71 -23.04 -3.09
C ILE A 167 -8.17 -22.22 -4.26
N THR A 168 -7.38 -22.84 -5.16
CA THR A 168 -6.91 -22.17 -6.38
C THR A 168 -8.11 -21.81 -7.27
N ASP A 169 -9.04 -22.73 -7.49
CA ASP A 169 -10.24 -22.48 -8.32
C ASP A 169 -11.16 -21.40 -7.73
N GLN A 170 -11.34 -21.39 -6.41
CA GLN A 170 -12.06 -20.32 -5.71
C GLN A 170 -11.33 -18.96 -5.84
N LEU A 171 -10.01 -18.94 -5.66
CA LEU A 171 -9.19 -17.72 -5.77
C LEU A 171 -9.14 -17.16 -7.19
N ILE A 172 -9.04 -18.02 -8.22
CA ILE A 172 -9.11 -17.61 -9.64
C ILE A 172 -10.43 -16.88 -9.93
N ARG A 173 -11.55 -17.43 -9.48
CA ARG A 173 -12.88 -16.84 -9.66
C ARG A 173 -13.02 -15.52 -8.90
N LEU A 174 -12.53 -15.45 -7.66
CA LEU A 174 -12.54 -14.24 -6.85
C LEU A 174 -11.69 -13.13 -7.48
N VAL A 175 -10.41 -13.40 -7.78
CA VAL A 175 -9.50 -12.41 -8.37
C VAL A 175 -10.02 -11.91 -9.72
N GLY A 176 -10.57 -12.82 -10.53
CA GLY A 176 -11.18 -12.45 -11.81
C GLY A 176 -12.38 -11.51 -11.63
N ALA A 177 -13.32 -11.85 -10.75
CA ALA A 177 -14.47 -10.99 -10.45
C ALA A 177 -14.04 -9.62 -9.89
N VAL A 178 -13.17 -9.60 -8.88
CA VAL A 178 -12.65 -8.38 -8.24
C VAL A 178 -11.88 -7.51 -9.24
N THR A 179 -11.07 -8.09 -10.11
CA THR A 179 -10.37 -7.35 -11.19
C THR A 179 -11.37 -6.69 -12.14
N LEU A 180 -12.40 -7.42 -12.59
CA LEU A 180 -13.40 -6.87 -13.50
C LEU A 180 -14.27 -5.78 -12.84
N THR A 181 -14.61 -5.94 -11.56
CA THR A 181 -15.27 -4.90 -10.75
C THR A 181 -14.39 -3.65 -10.63
N ALA A 182 -13.09 -3.81 -10.36
CA ALA A 182 -12.14 -2.69 -10.27
C ALA A 182 -11.95 -1.98 -11.64
N CYS A 183 -11.94 -2.73 -12.75
CA CYS A 183 -11.98 -2.15 -14.10
C CYS A 183 -13.27 -1.34 -14.33
N GLY A 184 -14.43 -1.86 -13.93
CA GLY A 184 -15.72 -1.17 -14.07
C GLY A 184 -15.78 0.14 -13.28
N ILE A 185 -15.39 0.11 -12.00
CA ILE A 185 -15.30 1.32 -11.16
C ILE A 185 -14.28 2.30 -11.75
N GLY A 186 -13.11 1.80 -12.17
CA GLY A 186 -12.07 2.62 -12.79
C GLY A 186 -12.49 3.29 -14.10
N LEU A 187 -13.34 2.65 -14.91
CA LEU A 187 -13.90 3.25 -16.13
C LEU A 187 -14.86 4.39 -15.79
N LEU A 188 -15.73 4.21 -14.78
CA LEU A 188 -16.61 5.29 -14.32
C LEU A 188 -15.78 6.48 -13.81
N VAL A 189 -14.77 6.24 -12.96
CA VAL A 189 -13.86 7.29 -12.47
C VAL A 189 -13.11 7.97 -13.61
N TYR A 190 -12.55 7.20 -14.55
CA TYR A 190 -11.75 7.75 -15.65
C TYR A 190 -12.57 8.58 -16.65
N ILE A 191 -13.84 8.25 -16.86
CA ILE A 191 -14.74 8.97 -17.77
C ILE A 191 -15.37 10.19 -17.08
N PHE A 192 -15.79 10.08 -15.81
CA PHE A 192 -16.60 11.08 -15.13
C PHE A 192 -15.86 11.98 -14.13
N GLN A 193 -14.54 11.88 -14.02
CA GLN A 193 -13.69 12.81 -13.24
C GLN A 193 -12.52 13.30 -14.12
N PRO A 194 -12.00 14.53 -13.90
CA PRO A 194 -10.94 15.13 -14.72
C PRO A 194 -9.53 14.56 -14.40
N VAL A 195 -9.42 13.24 -14.29
CA VAL A 195 -8.18 12.52 -13.97
C VAL A 195 -7.39 12.21 -15.25
N ASP A 196 -6.06 12.34 -15.21
CA ASP A 196 -5.25 12.20 -16.43
C ASP A 196 -4.86 10.76 -16.79
N ARG A 197 -4.90 9.83 -15.85
CA ARG A 197 -4.49 8.42 -16.03
C ARG A 197 -5.44 7.49 -15.29
N PHE A 198 -5.69 6.30 -15.85
CA PHE A 198 -6.58 5.30 -15.25
C PHE A 198 -5.92 4.60 -14.05
N VAL A 199 -6.69 4.46 -12.97
CA VAL A 199 -6.22 3.96 -11.65
C VAL A 199 -7.00 2.76 -11.11
N GLY A 200 -8.07 2.32 -11.78
CA GLY A 200 -8.98 1.31 -11.24
C GLY A 200 -9.62 1.80 -9.93
N THR A 201 -9.43 1.02 -8.86
CA THR A 201 -9.82 1.35 -7.48
C THR A 201 -8.64 1.82 -6.60
N ILE A 202 -7.50 2.12 -7.21
CA ILE A 202 -6.25 2.44 -6.49
C ILE A 202 -6.00 3.95 -6.47
N PHE A 203 -6.89 4.66 -5.76
CA PHE A 203 -6.83 6.11 -5.55
C PHE A 203 -7.49 6.53 -4.21
N ASP A 204 -7.29 7.78 -3.78
CA ASP A 204 -8.06 8.43 -2.70
C ASP A 204 -8.72 9.71 -3.25
N HIS A 205 -10.06 9.75 -3.29
CA HIS A 205 -10.81 10.87 -3.88
C HIS A 205 -10.54 12.23 -3.20
N ARG A 206 -10.06 12.21 -1.95
CA ARG A 206 -9.80 13.38 -1.11
C ARG A 206 -8.54 14.16 -1.50
N PHE A 207 -7.63 13.56 -2.28
CA PHE A 207 -6.36 14.18 -2.65
C PHE A 207 -6.09 13.94 -4.14
N HIS A 208 -6.01 15.02 -4.94
CA HIS A 208 -5.79 14.92 -6.39
C HIS A 208 -4.42 14.31 -6.77
N THR A 209 -3.48 14.21 -5.83
CA THR A 209 -2.19 13.53 -5.95
C THR A 209 -2.26 12.02 -5.73
N ASP A 210 -3.28 11.52 -5.02
CA ASP A 210 -3.37 10.12 -4.58
C ASP A 210 -4.04 9.24 -5.65
N TYR A 211 -3.45 9.27 -6.84
CA TYR A 211 -3.87 8.51 -8.02
C TYR A 211 -2.67 7.70 -8.50
N TRP A 212 -2.73 6.36 -8.37
CA TRP A 212 -1.55 5.50 -8.52
C TRP A 212 -1.64 4.55 -9.73
N PRO A 213 -1.55 5.06 -10.98
CA PRO A 213 -1.74 4.27 -12.20
C PRO A 213 -0.65 3.21 -12.42
N ASN A 214 0.55 3.38 -11.85
CA ASN A 214 1.61 2.38 -11.92
C ASN A 214 1.32 1.17 -11.00
N ALA A 215 0.70 1.40 -9.84
CA ALA A 215 0.19 0.34 -8.97
C ALA A 215 -0.97 -0.41 -9.61
N TRP A 216 -1.88 0.31 -10.28
CA TRP A 216 -2.95 -0.30 -11.08
C TRP A 216 -2.40 -1.17 -12.21
N ALA A 217 -1.39 -0.67 -12.95
CA ALA A 217 -0.74 -1.46 -13.98
C ALA A 217 -0.10 -2.74 -13.42
N GLU A 218 0.61 -2.66 -12.27
CA GLU A 218 1.20 -3.83 -11.61
C GLU A 218 0.14 -4.84 -11.14
N TYR A 219 -0.98 -4.37 -10.59
CA TYR A 219 -2.11 -5.22 -10.24
C TYR A 219 -2.62 -5.99 -11.47
N LEU A 220 -2.80 -5.32 -12.61
CA LEU A 220 -3.24 -5.98 -13.84
C LEU A 220 -2.18 -6.92 -14.43
N LEU A 221 -0.88 -6.60 -14.35
CA LEU A 221 0.21 -7.53 -14.73
C LEU A 221 0.15 -8.84 -13.92
N LEU A 222 -0.29 -8.76 -12.66
CA LEU A 222 -0.45 -9.90 -11.77
C LEU A 222 -1.77 -10.67 -12.02
N THR A 223 -2.86 -10.01 -12.47
CA THR A 223 -4.18 -10.64 -12.61
C THR A 223 -4.63 -10.98 -14.03
N TRP A 224 -4.14 -10.32 -15.09
CA TRP A 224 -4.56 -10.64 -16.47
C TRP A 224 -4.32 -12.11 -16.89
N PRO A 225 -3.23 -12.80 -16.47
CA PRO A 225 -3.03 -14.21 -16.80
C PRO A 225 -4.09 -15.09 -16.12
N ILE A 226 -4.54 -14.69 -14.93
CA ILE A 226 -5.56 -15.37 -14.11
C ILE A 226 -6.95 -15.19 -14.73
N VAL A 227 -7.28 -13.96 -15.19
CA VAL A 227 -8.51 -13.67 -15.93
C VAL A 227 -8.56 -14.47 -17.24
N TYR A 228 -7.46 -14.51 -18.00
CA TYR A 228 -7.34 -15.36 -19.18
C TYR A 228 -7.55 -16.85 -18.83
N TYR A 229 -6.87 -17.37 -17.80
CA TYR A 229 -7.02 -18.76 -17.40
C TYR A 229 -8.45 -19.08 -16.96
N TRP A 230 -9.11 -18.21 -16.19
CA TRP A 230 -10.52 -18.36 -15.82
C TRP A 230 -11.42 -18.48 -17.05
N CYS A 231 -11.24 -17.58 -18.03
CA CYS A 231 -12.06 -17.52 -19.24
C CYS A 231 -11.80 -18.69 -20.21
N PHE A 232 -10.56 -19.20 -20.30
CA PHE A 232 -10.16 -20.14 -21.36
C PHE A 232 -9.82 -21.57 -20.92
N ARG A 233 -9.67 -21.88 -19.62
CA ARG A 233 -9.32 -23.24 -19.12
C ARG A 233 -10.27 -24.40 -19.48
N SER A 234 -11.42 -24.11 -20.08
CA SER A 234 -12.46 -25.07 -20.48
C SER A 234 -12.83 -24.98 -21.97
N TRP A 235 -11.93 -24.44 -22.81
CA TRP A 235 -12.23 -24.07 -24.20
C TRP A 235 -11.56 -24.96 -25.26
N VAL A 236 -12.30 -26.00 -25.68
CA VAL A 236 -11.93 -26.95 -26.73
C VAL A 236 -12.20 -26.34 -28.10
N PHE A 237 -11.16 -26.14 -28.92
CA PHE A 237 -11.30 -25.57 -30.26
C PHE A 237 -11.68 -26.65 -31.27
N ARG A 238 -12.95 -26.69 -31.69
CA ARG A 238 -13.48 -27.71 -32.60
C ARG A 238 -13.35 -27.29 -34.07
N GLN A 239 -14.14 -26.31 -34.50
CA GLN A 239 -14.21 -25.83 -35.88
C GLN A 239 -14.56 -24.32 -35.89
N LEU A 240 -14.26 -23.63 -36.99
CA LEU A 240 -14.66 -22.23 -37.17
C LEU A 240 -16.13 -22.17 -37.64
N ASN A 241 -17.04 -21.95 -36.69
CA ASN A 241 -18.45 -21.67 -36.95
C ASN A 241 -18.95 -20.51 -36.07
N THR A 242 -20.15 -20.01 -36.31
CA THR A 242 -20.73 -18.85 -35.63
C THR A 242 -20.81 -19.03 -34.11
N LEU A 243 -21.13 -20.23 -33.61
CA LEU A 243 -21.20 -20.52 -32.18
C LEU A 243 -19.81 -20.43 -31.52
N THR A 244 -18.78 -20.99 -32.16
CA THR A 244 -17.39 -20.87 -31.68
C THR A 244 -16.86 -19.44 -31.78
N LEU A 245 -17.29 -18.65 -32.78
CA LEU A 245 -16.94 -17.23 -32.85
C LEU A 245 -17.57 -16.42 -31.71
N VAL A 246 -18.86 -16.62 -31.42
CA VAL A 246 -19.56 -16.00 -30.28
C VAL A 246 -18.91 -16.42 -28.96
N GLU A 247 -18.61 -17.70 -28.77
CA GLU A 247 -17.90 -18.19 -27.58
C GLU A 247 -16.52 -17.53 -27.41
N VAL A 248 -15.75 -17.40 -28.50
CA VAL A 248 -14.45 -16.70 -28.49
C VAL A 248 -14.62 -15.23 -28.11
N LEU A 249 -15.62 -14.53 -28.65
CA LEU A 249 -15.90 -13.13 -28.32
C LEU A 249 -16.25 -12.97 -26.83
N CYS A 250 -17.20 -13.78 -26.32
CA CYS A 250 -17.61 -13.75 -24.93
C CYS A 250 -16.48 -14.11 -23.94
N ARG A 251 -15.63 -15.10 -24.26
CA ARG A 251 -14.46 -15.47 -23.43
C ARG A 251 -13.31 -14.46 -23.56
N SER A 252 -13.17 -13.78 -24.71
CA SER A 252 -12.13 -12.76 -24.92
C SER A 252 -12.48 -11.42 -24.26
N PHE A 253 -13.77 -11.07 -24.16
CA PHE A 253 -14.18 -9.75 -23.67
C PHE A 253 -13.63 -9.38 -22.28
N PRO A 254 -13.68 -10.25 -21.23
CA PRO A 254 -13.08 -9.94 -19.94
C PRO A 254 -11.56 -9.70 -20.00
N VAL A 255 -10.85 -10.40 -20.88
CA VAL A 255 -9.39 -10.24 -21.06
C VAL A 255 -9.09 -8.96 -21.83
N GLY A 256 -9.83 -8.66 -22.90
CA GLY A 256 -9.70 -7.43 -23.67
C GLY A 256 -10.03 -6.19 -22.84
N LEU A 257 -11.06 -6.25 -21.99
CA LEU A 257 -11.39 -5.21 -21.02
C LEU A 257 -10.23 -4.94 -20.06
N VAL A 258 -9.63 -5.99 -19.48
CA VAL A 258 -8.46 -5.87 -18.59
C VAL A 258 -7.25 -5.27 -19.32
N VAL A 259 -6.94 -5.74 -20.53
CA VAL A 259 -5.80 -5.22 -21.31
C VAL A 259 -6.05 -3.77 -21.78
N GLY A 260 -7.28 -3.40 -22.11
CA GLY A 260 -7.66 -2.00 -22.36
C GLY A 260 -7.47 -1.10 -21.13
N CYS A 261 -7.91 -1.57 -19.95
CA CYS A 261 -7.71 -0.85 -18.67
C CYS A 261 -6.23 -0.76 -18.24
N LEU A 262 -5.37 -1.68 -18.71
CA LEU A 262 -3.92 -1.59 -18.55
C LEU A 262 -3.35 -0.46 -19.43
N PHE A 263 -3.74 -0.37 -20.70
CA PHE A 263 -3.27 0.72 -21.59
C PHE A 263 -3.79 2.09 -21.17
N LEU A 264 -5.03 2.20 -20.68
CA LEU A 264 -5.59 3.43 -20.12
C LEU A 264 -4.82 3.96 -18.89
N SER A 265 -3.99 3.14 -18.24
CA SER A 265 -3.10 3.60 -17.15
C SER A 265 -1.96 4.49 -17.63
N TYR A 266 -1.63 4.46 -18.93
CA TYR A 266 -0.43 5.05 -19.51
C TYR A 266 0.90 4.64 -18.81
N SER A 267 0.91 3.53 -18.06
CA SER A 267 2.13 3.02 -17.43
C SER A 267 3.08 2.44 -18.48
N ARG A 268 4.15 3.20 -18.78
CA ARG A 268 5.23 2.79 -19.69
C ARG A 268 5.90 1.49 -19.24
N GLY A 269 6.24 1.39 -17.94
CA GLY A 269 6.77 0.17 -17.33
C GLY A 269 5.76 -0.98 -17.41
N GLY A 270 4.47 -0.71 -17.13
CA GLY A 270 3.38 -1.67 -17.29
C GLY A 270 3.32 -2.27 -18.69
N THR A 271 3.32 -1.43 -19.73
CA THR A 271 3.30 -1.85 -21.14
C THR A 271 4.52 -2.68 -21.54
N ILE A 272 5.73 -2.26 -21.14
CA ILE A 272 6.98 -2.99 -21.43
C ILE A 272 6.94 -4.38 -20.78
N VAL A 273 6.53 -4.46 -19.52
CA VAL A 273 6.47 -5.73 -18.77
C VAL A 273 5.35 -6.63 -19.29
N PHE A 274 4.22 -6.09 -19.74
CA PHE A 274 3.16 -6.86 -20.41
C PHE A 274 3.66 -7.54 -21.69
N CYS A 275 4.38 -6.80 -22.53
CA CYS A 275 5.04 -7.38 -23.72
C CYS A 275 6.07 -8.45 -23.34
N ALA A 276 6.85 -8.26 -22.27
CA ALA A 276 7.78 -9.26 -21.76
C ALA A 276 7.07 -10.52 -21.22
N GLN A 277 5.94 -10.37 -20.53
CA GLN A 277 5.09 -11.49 -20.08
C GLN A 277 4.53 -12.29 -21.26
N LEU A 278 4.02 -11.62 -22.31
CA LEU A 278 3.54 -12.26 -23.52
C LEU A 278 4.67 -13.05 -24.23
N PHE A 279 5.86 -12.47 -24.33
CA PHE A 279 7.04 -13.14 -24.89
C PHE A 279 7.47 -14.34 -24.05
N LEU A 280 7.55 -14.22 -22.72
CA LEU A 280 7.90 -15.30 -21.81
C LEU A 280 6.89 -16.46 -21.89
N TRP A 281 5.58 -16.16 -21.90
CA TRP A 281 4.52 -17.15 -22.07
C TRP A 281 4.65 -17.85 -23.42
N PHE A 282 4.78 -17.10 -24.51
CA PHE A 282 4.99 -17.65 -25.85
C PHE A 282 6.20 -18.58 -25.90
N LEU A 283 7.34 -18.15 -25.37
CA LEU A 283 8.59 -18.90 -25.38
C LEU A 283 8.47 -20.21 -24.59
N LEU A 284 7.99 -20.17 -23.34
CA LEU A 284 7.83 -21.37 -22.52
C LEU A 284 6.77 -22.33 -23.09
N TYR A 285 5.66 -21.81 -23.60
CA TYR A 285 4.63 -22.64 -24.24
C TYR A 285 5.16 -23.27 -25.54
N TYR A 286 5.84 -22.52 -26.40
CA TYR A 286 6.46 -23.00 -27.64
C TYR A 286 7.52 -24.08 -27.39
N LEU A 287 8.45 -23.86 -26.46
CA LEU A 287 9.48 -24.85 -26.12
C LEU A 287 8.88 -26.16 -25.56
N SER A 288 7.79 -26.07 -24.81
CA SER A 288 7.11 -27.24 -24.21
C SER A 288 6.20 -28.04 -25.15
N ALA A 289 5.81 -27.47 -26.30
CA ALA A 289 4.74 -27.99 -27.15
C ALA A 289 5.01 -27.80 -28.66
N ARG A 290 6.29 -27.71 -29.05
CA ARG A 290 6.78 -27.29 -30.37
C ARG A 290 6.04 -27.93 -31.55
N ASP A 291 5.87 -29.25 -31.51
CA ASP A 291 5.35 -30.03 -32.64
C ASP A 291 3.81 -30.00 -32.75
N GLN A 292 3.12 -29.48 -31.73
CA GLN A 292 1.65 -29.37 -31.66
C GLN A 292 1.16 -27.92 -31.51
N PHE A 293 2.05 -26.93 -31.67
CA PHE A 293 1.76 -25.53 -31.34
C PHE A 293 0.59 -24.97 -32.19
N PRO A 294 -0.56 -24.61 -31.59
CA PRO A 294 -1.80 -24.36 -32.30
C PRO A 294 -1.87 -22.91 -32.86
N ARG A 295 -0.99 -22.60 -33.81
CA ARG A 295 -0.80 -21.23 -34.38
C ARG A 295 -2.11 -20.51 -34.67
N LYS A 296 -3.02 -21.13 -35.44
CA LYS A 296 -4.32 -20.55 -35.81
C LYS A 296 -5.21 -20.18 -34.60
N LYS A 297 -5.25 -21.03 -33.57
CA LYS A 297 -6.02 -20.80 -32.32
C LYS A 297 -5.46 -19.59 -31.56
N ILE A 298 -4.13 -19.49 -31.46
CA ILE A 298 -3.44 -18.41 -30.75
C ILE A 298 -3.57 -17.08 -31.52
N THR A 299 -3.35 -17.06 -32.84
CA THR A 299 -3.53 -15.85 -33.66
C THR A 299 -4.94 -15.30 -33.55
N LEU A 300 -5.98 -16.15 -33.60
CA LEU A 300 -7.37 -15.72 -33.43
C LEU A 300 -7.60 -15.05 -32.07
N LEU A 301 -7.14 -15.67 -30.98
CA LEU A 301 -7.28 -15.08 -29.63
C LEU A 301 -6.56 -13.74 -29.50
N VAL A 302 -5.32 -13.64 -29.98
CA VAL A 302 -4.52 -12.40 -29.91
C VAL A 302 -5.19 -11.27 -30.67
N VAL A 303 -5.71 -11.54 -31.88
CA VAL A 303 -6.44 -10.54 -32.68
C VAL A 303 -7.73 -10.11 -31.99
N VAL A 304 -8.57 -11.04 -31.51
CA VAL A 304 -9.85 -10.69 -30.87
C VAL A 304 -9.64 -9.94 -29.55
N ILE A 305 -8.73 -10.39 -28.69
CA ILE A 305 -8.41 -9.70 -27.43
C ILE A 305 -7.81 -8.31 -27.71
N GLY A 306 -6.93 -8.20 -28.71
CA GLY A 306 -6.34 -6.92 -29.14
C GLY A 306 -7.40 -5.93 -29.66
N VAL A 307 -8.32 -6.36 -30.52
CA VAL A 307 -9.41 -5.51 -31.01
C VAL A 307 -10.29 -5.03 -29.86
N ILE A 308 -10.67 -5.90 -28.92
CA ILE A 308 -11.49 -5.50 -27.76
C ILE A 308 -10.73 -4.52 -26.87
N ALA A 309 -9.43 -4.74 -26.61
CA ALA A 309 -8.61 -3.80 -25.83
C ALA A 309 -8.50 -2.43 -26.51
N SER A 310 -8.31 -2.38 -27.83
CA SER A 310 -8.29 -1.14 -28.61
C SER A 310 -9.63 -0.41 -28.59
N LEU A 311 -10.76 -1.14 -28.68
CA LEU A 311 -12.10 -0.56 -28.58
C LEU A 311 -12.38 0.04 -27.19
N VAL A 312 -12.00 -0.67 -26.12
CA VAL A 312 -12.11 -0.16 -24.74
C VAL A 312 -11.24 1.07 -24.52
N PHE A 313 -9.99 1.05 -24.99
CA PHE A 313 -9.08 2.19 -24.91
C PHE A 313 -9.60 3.40 -25.71
N GLY A 314 -10.09 3.19 -26.94
CA GLY A 314 -10.63 4.25 -27.79
C GLY A 314 -11.91 4.87 -27.23
N ALA A 315 -12.90 4.04 -26.87
CA ALA A 315 -14.18 4.51 -26.36
C ALA A 315 -14.04 5.28 -25.04
N ALA A 316 -13.24 4.77 -24.09
CA ALA A 316 -13.03 5.46 -22.81
C ALA A 316 -12.30 6.80 -22.96
N ASN A 317 -11.33 6.90 -23.87
CA ASN A 317 -10.68 8.19 -24.18
C ASN A 317 -11.63 9.15 -24.90
N SER A 318 -12.48 8.70 -25.84
CA SER A 318 -13.46 9.56 -26.50
C SER A 318 -14.43 10.17 -25.48
N LEU A 319 -15.16 9.32 -24.74
CA LEU A 319 -16.18 9.75 -23.78
C LEU A 319 -15.62 10.70 -22.71
N ARG A 320 -14.38 10.47 -22.27
CA ARG A 320 -13.66 11.37 -21.34
C ARG A 320 -13.32 12.72 -21.98
N ASN A 321 -12.87 12.73 -23.23
CA ASN A 321 -12.49 13.97 -23.93
C ASN A 321 -13.72 14.79 -24.34
N ASP A 322 -14.85 14.14 -24.60
CA ASP A 322 -16.15 14.76 -24.87
C ASP A 322 -16.70 15.49 -23.61
N LEU A 323 -16.29 15.05 -22.41
CA LEU A 323 -16.65 15.65 -21.12
C LEU A 323 -15.61 16.66 -20.59
N PHE A 324 -14.32 16.46 -20.86
CA PHE A 324 -13.24 17.27 -20.29
C PHE A 324 -12.11 17.56 -21.30
N SER A 325 -11.79 18.85 -21.48
CA SER A 325 -10.68 19.33 -22.33
C SER A 325 -9.30 19.11 -21.68
N LEU A 326 -8.88 17.85 -21.59
CA LEU A 326 -7.65 17.41 -20.94
C LEU A 326 -6.53 17.08 -21.95
N GLN A 327 -5.31 16.82 -21.46
CA GLN A 327 -4.13 16.57 -22.31
C GLN A 327 -4.40 15.47 -23.36
N SER A 328 -3.99 15.73 -24.60
CA SER A 328 -4.20 14.83 -25.73
C SER A 328 -3.48 13.48 -25.55
N VAL A 329 -4.07 12.42 -26.10
CA VAL A 329 -3.47 11.07 -26.09
C VAL A 329 -2.06 11.09 -26.70
N THR A 330 -1.85 11.90 -27.75
CA THR A 330 -0.55 12.10 -28.39
C THR A 330 0.49 12.61 -27.39
N GLN A 331 0.23 13.72 -26.68
CA GLN A 331 1.17 14.31 -25.70
C GLN A 331 1.55 13.32 -24.59
N LYS A 332 0.59 12.50 -24.13
CA LYS A 332 0.82 11.46 -23.11
C LYS A 332 1.70 10.30 -23.60
N VAL A 333 1.70 10.03 -24.90
CA VAL A 333 2.52 8.97 -25.53
C VAL A 333 3.88 9.51 -25.97
N THR A 334 3.98 10.76 -26.43
CA THR A 334 5.21 11.36 -26.98
C THR A 334 6.22 11.89 -25.95
N LEU A 335 6.02 11.62 -24.66
CA LEU A 335 6.90 12.05 -23.55
C LEU A 335 7.05 13.58 -23.38
N THR A 336 6.18 14.38 -24.01
CA THR A 336 6.23 15.84 -23.99
C THR A 336 5.53 16.47 -22.78
N SER A 337 4.99 15.66 -21.86
CA SER A 337 4.48 16.09 -20.56
C SER A 337 5.59 16.19 -19.51
N ALA A 338 5.45 17.11 -18.54
CA ALA A 338 6.45 17.32 -17.47
C ALA A 338 6.73 16.04 -16.65
N GLU A 339 5.71 15.21 -16.39
CA GLU A 339 5.83 13.89 -15.74
C GLU A 339 6.63 12.86 -16.58
N GLY A 340 6.83 13.12 -17.88
CA GLY A 340 7.35 12.17 -18.84
C GLY A 340 8.85 11.94 -18.72
N ALA A 341 9.63 13.01 -18.64
CA ALA A 341 11.09 12.99 -18.77
C ALA A 341 11.84 12.87 -17.43
N SER A 342 11.41 13.60 -16.40
CA SER A 342 12.02 13.59 -15.05
C SER A 342 12.14 12.16 -14.49
N SER A 343 11.03 11.43 -14.58
CA SER A 343 10.80 10.15 -13.93
C SER A 343 11.83 9.03 -14.28
N ILE A 344 12.58 9.13 -15.37
CA ILE A 344 13.63 8.14 -15.69
C ILE A 344 14.96 8.53 -15.03
N THR A 345 15.39 9.78 -15.17
CA THR A 345 16.64 10.30 -14.57
C THR A 345 16.59 10.21 -13.04
N GLU A 346 15.45 10.58 -12.44
CA GLU A 346 15.22 10.50 -11.00
C GLU A 346 15.35 9.06 -10.48
N ARG A 347 14.79 8.06 -11.19
CA ARG A 347 14.95 6.64 -10.80
C ARG A 347 16.41 6.21 -10.77
N VAL A 348 17.22 6.59 -11.77
CA VAL A 348 18.64 6.25 -11.80
C VAL A 348 19.40 6.92 -10.64
N GLN A 349 19.06 8.16 -10.30
CA GLN A 349 19.60 8.83 -9.10
C GLN A 349 19.18 8.11 -7.81
N PHE A 350 17.90 7.77 -7.65
CA PHE A 350 17.41 7.01 -6.49
C PHE A 350 18.08 5.64 -6.36
N TRP A 351 18.42 4.96 -7.47
CA TRP A 351 19.15 3.69 -7.46
C TRP A 351 20.59 3.85 -6.97
N ALA A 352 21.30 4.87 -7.43
CA ALA A 352 22.65 5.19 -6.96
C ALA A 352 22.65 5.61 -5.48
N GLN A 353 21.68 6.42 -5.07
CA GLN A 353 21.48 6.83 -3.68
C GLN A 353 21.16 5.62 -2.77
N ALA A 354 20.30 4.70 -3.20
CA ALA A 354 20.00 3.48 -2.46
C ALA A 354 21.21 2.53 -2.34
N ALA A 355 22.03 2.42 -3.39
CA ALA A 355 23.29 1.67 -3.32
C ALA A 355 24.22 2.28 -2.26
N HIS A 356 24.41 3.61 -2.28
CA HIS A 356 25.27 4.28 -1.29
C HIS A 356 24.72 4.21 0.15
N LEU A 357 23.40 4.35 0.34
CA LEU A 357 22.75 4.14 1.64
C LEU A 357 22.91 2.70 2.14
N THR A 358 22.97 1.71 1.23
CA THR A 358 23.31 0.32 1.55
C THR A 358 24.77 0.17 1.97
N GLU A 359 25.71 0.83 1.30
CA GLU A 359 27.15 0.82 1.66
C GLU A 359 27.38 1.37 3.08
N GLN A 360 26.59 2.36 3.49
CA GLN A 360 26.66 2.96 4.82
C GLN A 360 26.15 2.01 5.93
N HIS A 361 25.07 1.24 5.69
CA HIS A 361 24.44 0.36 6.68
C HIS A 361 24.12 -1.07 6.14
N PRO A 362 25.12 -1.86 5.69
CA PRO A 362 24.88 -3.04 4.85
C PRO A 362 24.17 -4.22 5.55
N PHE A 363 24.19 -4.29 6.87
CA PHE A 363 23.60 -5.40 7.64
C PHE A 363 22.12 -5.20 7.98
N PHE A 364 21.75 -4.08 8.60
CA PHE A 364 20.38 -3.81 9.04
C PHE A 364 19.65 -2.76 8.19
N GLY A 365 20.36 -2.09 7.26
CA GLY A 365 19.86 -0.93 6.54
C GLY A 365 19.58 0.26 7.46
N TRP A 366 18.90 1.27 6.92
CA TRP A 366 18.47 2.46 7.65
C TRP A 366 17.13 2.29 8.38
N GLY A 367 16.46 1.13 8.28
CA GLY A 367 15.13 0.84 8.82
C GLY A 367 14.04 0.68 7.74
N PRO A 368 12.97 -0.10 7.94
CA PRO A 368 11.84 -0.16 7.02
C PRO A 368 11.19 1.23 6.83
N TYR A 369 10.85 1.59 5.59
CA TYR A 369 10.32 2.92 5.20
C TYR A 369 11.25 4.12 5.46
N SER A 370 12.51 3.91 5.84
CA SER A 370 13.43 5.01 6.18
C SER A 370 13.87 5.85 4.97
N PHE A 371 13.80 5.31 3.75
CA PHE A 371 14.37 5.91 2.54
C PHE A 371 13.88 7.35 2.32
N ARG A 372 12.60 7.62 2.59
CA ARG A 372 11.95 8.94 2.56
C ARG A 372 12.71 10.03 3.35
N PHE A 373 13.37 9.66 4.45
CA PHE A 373 14.08 10.56 5.35
C PHE A 373 15.59 10.59 5.11
N VAL A 374 16.19 9.48 4.68
CA VAL A 374 17.66 9.35 4.54
C VAL A 374 18.19 9.66 3.13
N GLN A 375 17.31 9.68 2.12
CA GLN A 375 17.65 10.09 0.74
C GLN A 375 17.76 11.61 0.52
N PRO A 376 16.93 12.49 1.10
CA PRO A 376 16.95 13.94 0.85
C PRO A 376 18.31 14.64 0.89
N ARG A 377 19.17 14.32 1.87
CA ARG A 377 20.54 14.84 1.98
C ARG A 377 21.44 14.57 0.75
N MET A 378 21.06 13.63 -0.11
CA MET A 378 21.76 13.26 -1.34
C MET A 378 21.13 13.87 -2.61
N GLN A 379 20.11 14.72 -2.49
CA GLN A 379 19.47 15.38 -3.63
C GLN A 379 20.39 16.39 -4.31
N THR A 380 20.28 16.48 -5.64
CA THR A 380 20.86 17.56 -6.45
C THR A 380 19.79 18.46 -7.08
N GLU A 381 18.53 18.03 -7.11
CA GLU A 381 17.41 18.72 -7.76
C GLU A 381 16.23 18.91 -6.81
N VAL A 382 15.47 19.99 -7.05
CA VAL A 382 14.34 20.43 -6.21
C VAL A 382 13.21 19.40 -6.21
N LEU A 383 12.74 19.03 -5.02
CA LEU A 383 11.69 18.03 -4.77
C LEU A 383 11.92 16.64 -5.41
N ALA A 384 13.16 16.31 -5.81
CA ALA A 384 13.55 14.97 -6.26
C ALA A 384 13.63 14.00 -5.07
N THR A 385 12.49 13.75 -4.42
CA THR A 385 12.29 12.83 -3.29
C THR A 385 11.51 11.60 -3.73
N SER A 386 11.66 10.49 -3.01
CA SER A 386 10.70 9.39 -3.06
C SER A 386 10.62 8.65 -1.73
N ASP A 387 9.49 7.98 -1.49
CA ASP A 387 9.30 7.06 -0.36
C ASP A 387 10.18 5.80 -0.48
N HIS A 388 10.68 5.50 -1.68
CA HIS A 388 11.45 4.29 -1.98
C HIS A 388 12.24 4.44 -3.29
N PRO A 389 13.31 3.67 -3.51
CA PRO A 389 14.11 3.76 -4.74
C PRO A 389 13.47 3.09 -5.97
N HIS A 390 12.15 2.86 -5.99
CA HIS A 390 11.43 2.26 -7.13
C HIS A 390 11.95 0.88 -7.61
N ASN A 391 12.81 0.21 -6.82
CA ASN A 391 13.33 -1.12 -7.09
C ASN A 391 13.30 -1.93 -5.79
N VAL A 392 12.63 -3.09 -5.79
CA VAL A 392 12.39 -3.89 -4.57
C VAL A 392 13.66 -4.40 -3.91
N PHE A 393 14.70 -4.73 -4.69
CA PHE A 393 15.96 -5.24 -4.14
C PHE A 393 16.77 -4.10 -3.52
N LEU A 394 16.88 -2.95 -4.21
CA LEU A 394 17.55 -1.76 -3.66
C LEU A 394 16.80 -1.18 -2.44
N LYS A 395 15.45 -1.22 -2.42
CA LYS A 395 14.67 -0.87 -1.23
C LYS A 395 15.03 -1.78 -0.06
N LEU A 396 14.96 -3.10 -0.25
CA LEU A 396 15.27 -4.06 0.82
C LEU A 396 16.73 -3.95 1.30
N ALA A 397 17.67 -3.63 0.41
CA ALA A 397 19.07 -3.45 0.76
C ALA A 397 19.30 -2.16 1.57
N ALA A 398 18.79 -1.01 1.12
CA ALA A 398 18.97 0.27 1.79
C ALA A 398 18.21 0.37 3.11
N GLU A 399 16.99 -0.19 3.17
CA GLU A 399 16.13 -0.12 4.37
C GLU A 399 16.38 -1.26 5.35
N ARG A 400 16.62 -2.49 4.87
CA ARG A 400 16.65 -3.69 5.73
C ARG A 400 17.95 -4.48 5.64
N GLY A 401 18.93 -3.96 4.89
CA GLY A 401 20.24 -4.56 4.69
C GLY A 401 20.27 -5.67 3.64
N ILE A 402 21.49 -5.95 3.17
CA ILE A 402 21.80 -7.01 2.21
C ILE A 402 21.24 -8.38 2.66
N PRO A 403 21.26 -8.78 3.95
CA PRO A 403 20.67 -10.06 4.38
C PRO A 403 19.16 -10.15 4.11
N ALA A 404 18.38 -9.09 4.33
CA ALA A 404 16.95 -9.09 4.02
C ALA A 404 16.68 -9.18 2.51
N MET A 405 17.44 -8.43 1.71
CA MET A 405 17.39 -8.51 0.24
C MET A 405 17.69 -9.94 -0.25
N LEU A 406 18.75 -10.58 0.28
CA LEU A 406 19.13 -11.95 -0.08
C LEU A 406 18.07 -12.97 0.35
N LEU A 407 17.50 -12.84 1.55
CA LEU A 407 16.43 -13.73 2.01
C LEU A 407 15.19 -13.65 1.12
N PHE A 408 14.77 -12.44 0.71
CA PHE A 408 13.69 -12.25 -0.26
C PHE A 408 14.03 -12.88 -1.63
N ALA A 409 15.26 -12.67 -2.13
CA ALA A 409 15.73 -13.28 -3.36
C ALA A 409 15.76 -14.82 -3.31
N ILE A 410 16.10 -15.42 -2.16
CA ILE A 410 16.10 -16.87 -1.93
C ILE A 410 14.66 -17.41 -1.93
N ILE A 411 13.72 -16.76 -1.24
CA ILE A 411 12.30 -17.16 -1.22
C ILE A 411 11.76 -17.16 -2.65
N VAL A 412 11.82 -16.02 -3.33
CA VAL A 412 11.23 -15.82 -4.65
C VAL A 412 11.95 -16.62 -5.73
N GLY A 413 13.27 -16.46 -5.83
CA GLY A 413 14.08 -17.10 -6.87
C GLY A 413 14.07 -18.63 -6.77
N SER A 414 14.11 -19.20 -5.56
CA SER A 414 14.10 -20.66 -5.40
C SER A 414 12.73 -21.30 -5.68
N ILE A 415 11.65 -20.51 -5.75
CA ILE A 415 10.34 -20.95 -6.26
C ILE A 415 10.30 -20.81 -7.79
N LEU A 416 10.62 -19.63 -8.34
CA LEU A 416 10.48 -19.35 -9.77
C LEU A 416 11.46 -20.17 -10.65
N LEU A 417 12.71 -20.33 -10.23
CA LEU A 417 13.68 -21.17 -10.97
C LEU A 417 13.26 -22.64 -11.01
N ARG A 418 12.65 -23.14 -9.91
CA ARG A 418 12.07 -24.48 -9.88
C ARG A 418 10.79 -24.56 -10.72
N ALA A 419 9.96 -23.51 -10.75
CA ALA A 419 8.77 -23.43 -11.61
C ALA A 419 9.15 -23.56 -13.10
N VAL A 420 10.11 -22.76 -13.57
CA VAL A 420 10.66 -22.81 -14.93
C VAL A 420 11.20 -24.22 -15.23
N LYS A 421 11.98 -24.81 -14.32
CA LYS A 421 12.52 -26.18 -14.48
C LYS A 421 11.42 -27.24 -14.55
N THR A 422 10.40 -27.18 -13.70
CA THR A 422 9.26 -28.10 -13.71
C THR A 422 8.45 -27.98 -15.00
N GLU A 423 8.24 -26.75 -15.48
CA GLU A 423 7.52 -26.45 -16.72
C GLU A 423 8.27 -26.98 -17.95
N LEU A 424 9.57 -26.68 -18.08
CA LEU A 424 10.41 -27.15 -19.21
C LEU A 424 10.63 -28.67 -19.23
N LEU A 425 10.70 -29.33 -18.07
CA LEU A 425 10.84 -30.79 -17.99
C LEU A 425 9.50 -31.54 -18.10
N SER A 426 8.36 -30.83 -18.11
CA SER A 426 7.03 -31.46 -18.11
C SER A 426 6.64 -31.99 -19.49
N ARG A 427 7.01 -33.25 -19.78
CA ARG A 427 6.47 -34.08 -20.89
C ARG A 427 4.93 -34.26 -20.88
N ARG A 428 4.21 -33.65 -19.93
CA ARG A 428 2.74 -33.72 -19.76
C ARG A 428 1.94 -33.02 -20.87
N ARG A 429 2.53 -32.09 -21.64
CA ARG A 429 1.79 -31.25 -22.60
C ARG A 429 1.37 -31.91 -23.91
N VAL A 430 1.77 -33.17 -24.16
CA VAL A 430 1.50 -33.95 -25.39
C VAL A 430 0.00 -34.12 -25.74
N ARG A 431 -0.93 -33.69 -24.86
CA ARG A 431 -2.40 -33.75 -25.08
C ARG A 431 -3.21 -32.54 -24.55
N THR A 432 -2.61 -31.41 -24.18
CA THR A 432 -3.35 -30.31 -23.50
C THR A 432 -3.50 -29.04 -24.35
N GLU A 433 -4.74 -28.74 -24.76
CA GLU A 433 -5.16 -27.54 -25.53
C GLU A 433 -4.99 -26.17 -24.80
N HIS A 434 -4.41 -26.18 -23.59
CA HIS A 434 -4.36 -25.06 -22.66
C HIS A 434 -2.98 -24.93 -22.00
N SER A 435 -2.69 -23.74 -21.47
CA SER A 435 -1.53 -23.52 -20.61
C SER A 435 -1.73 -24.16 -19.23
N SER A 436 -0.62 -24.60 -18.62
CA SER A 436 -0.59 -25.07 -17.24
C SER A 436 -0.88 -23.90 -16.29
N LEU A 437 -1.55 -24.18 -15.19
CA LEU A 437 -1.80 -23.20 -14.13
C LEU A 437 -0.48 -22.72 -13.50
N GLU A 438 0.51 -23.59 -13.47
CA GLU A 438 1.87 -23.34 -13.03
C GLU A 438 2.58 -22.31 -13.94
N LEU A 439 2.40 -22.38 -15.28
CA LEU A 439 2.89 -21.36 -16.21
C LEU A 439 2.15 -20.02 -16.02
N VAL A 440 0.84 -20.05 -15.80
CA VAL A 440 0.03 -18.84 -15.59
C VAL A 440 0.48 -18.09 -14.34
N PHE A 441 0.70 -18.79 -13.22
CA PHE A 441 1.27 -18.18 -12.00
C PHE A 441 2.70 -17.70 -12.21
N LEU A 442 3.54 -18.45 -12.93
CA LEU A 442 4.91 -18.05 -13.25
C LEU A 442 4.92 -16.72 -14.01
N VAL A 443 4.14 -16.60 -15.09
CA VAL A 443 4.04 -15.36 -15.89
C VAL A 443 3.53 -14.19 -15.04
N ALA A 444 2.48 -14.39 -14.26
CA ALA A 444 1.92 -13.37 -13.36
C ALA A 444 2.95 -12.85 -12.34
N LEU A 445 3.63 -13.76 -11.62
CA LEU A 445 4.62 -13.43 -10.60
C LEU A 445 5.87 -12.77 -11.20
N THR A 446 6.36 -13.26 -12.35
CA THR A 446 7.50 -12.63 -13.04
C THR A 446 7.17 -11.24 -13.56
N GLY A 447 5.92 -10.97 -13.96
CA GLY A 447 5.48 -9.64 -14.37
C GLY A 447 5.47 -8.66 -13.21
N ALA A 448 4.83 -9.03 -12.09
CA ALA A 448 4.85 -8.20 -10.88
C ALA A 448 6.28 -7.90 -10.40
N LEU A 449 7.18 -8.89 -10.42
CA LEU A 449 8.58 -8.70 -10.04
C LEU A 449 9.37 -7.85 -11.02
N ALA A 450 9.19 -8.04 -12.33
CA ALA A 450 9.86 -7.22 -13.35
C ALA A 450 9.40 -5.76 -13.27
N HIS A 451 8.12 -5.52 -12.97
CA HIS A 451 7.62 -4.18 -12.69
C HIS A 451 8.26 -3.60 -11.42
N ASN A 452 8.37 -4.38 -10.33
CA ASN A 452 9.09 -4.00 -9.10
C ASN A 452 10.62 -3.83 -9.25
N LEU A 453 11.21 -4.02 -10.42
CA LEU A 453 12.58 -3.56 -10.72
C LEU A 453 12.61 -2.10 -11.20
N MET A 454 11.48 -1.57 -11.66
CA MET A 454 11.32 -0.25 -12.27
C MET A 454 10.39 0.67 -11.49
N ASP A 455 9.38 0.14 -10.80
CA ASP A 455 8.49 0.88 -9.90
C ASP A 455 7.94 -0.02 -8.79
N TYR A 456 8.02 0.42 -7.53
CA TYR A 456 7.72 -0.41 -6.37
C TYR A 456 6.28 -0.23 -5.88
N ASN A 457 5.44 -1.26 -6.09
CA ASN A 457 4.04 -1.24 -5.68
C ASN A 457 3.65 -2.39 -4.71
N LEU A 458 4.61 -3.20 -4.24
CA LEU A 458 4.41 -4.16 -3.12
C LEU A 458 4.17 -3.51 -1.73
N GLN A 459 4.04 -2.19 -1.67
CA GLN A 459 3.44 -1.45 -0.56
C GLN A 459 1.90 -1.55 -0.52
N PHE A 460 1.26 -1.70 -1.67
CA PHE A 460 -0.20 -1.82 -1.78
C PHE A 460 -0.64 -3.22 -1.33
N VAL A 461 -1.40 -3.31 -0.23
CA VAL A 461 -1.82 -4.62 0.33
C VAL A 461 -2.62 -5.44 -0.68
N GLY A 462 -3.45 -4.81 -1.52
CA GLY A 462 -4.21 -5.51 -2.57
C GLY A 462 -3.34 -6.17 -3.65
N ILE A 463 -2.13 -5.67 -3.88
CA ILE A 463 -1.15 -6.27 -4.80
C ILE A 463 -0.30 -7.32 -4.06
N ALA A 464 0.27 -6.93 -2.92
CA ALA A 464 1.16 -7.78 -2.15
C ALA A 464 0.48 -9.06 -1.65
N LEU A 465 -0.78 -8.99 -1.19
CA LEU A 465 -1.55 -10.15 -0.76
C LEU A 465 -1.74 -11.15 -1.92
N VAL A 466 -2.16 -10.67 -3.10
CA VAL A 466 -2.33 -11.52 -4.29
C VAL A 466 -0.99 -12.15 -4.70
N PHE A 467 0.10 -11.39 -4.67
CA PHE A 467 1.45 -11.88 -4.99
C PHE A 467 1.88 -13.02 -4.07
N TRP A 468 1.81 -12.83 -2.74
CA TRP A 468 2.25 -13.86 -1.77
C TRP A 468 1.33 -15.10 -1.77
N LEU A 469 0.01 -14.93 -1.97
CA LEU A 469 -0.91 -16.06 -2.12
C LEU A 469 -0.61 -16.88 -3.39
N PHE A 470 -0.37 -16.23 -4.53
CA PHE A 470 0.01 -16.92 -5.77
C PHE A 470 1.38 -17.59 -5.67
N LEU A 471 2.35 -16.94 -5.03
CA LEU A 471 3.67 -17.49 -4.77
C LEU A 471 3.59 -18.76 -3.90
N GLY A 472 2.71 -18.78 -2.89
CA GLY A 472 2.43 -19.95 -2.06
C GLY A 472 1.73 -21.09 -2.81
N LEU A 473 0.72 -20.77 -3.62
CA LEU A 473 0.03 -21.75 -4.47
C LEU A 473 0.97 -22.39 -5.49
N LEU A 474 1.86 -21.60 -6.10
CA LEU A 474 2.87 -22.08 -7.04
C LEU A 474 3.94 -22.93 -6.33
N ALA A 475 4.47 -22.47 -5.20
CA ALA A 475 5.47 -23.20 -4.41
C ALA A 475 4.97 -24.59 -4.01
N GLY A 476 3.71 -24.71 -3.55
CA GLY A 476 3.14 -26.01 -3.19
C GLY A 476 2.97 -26.98 -4.38
N ARG A 477 2.85 -26.47 -5.61
CA ARG A 477 2.73 -27.27 -6.84
C ARG A 477 4.08 -27.81 -7.35
N ILE A 478 5.19 -27.35 -6.77
CA ILE A 478 6.56 -27.62 -7.20
C ILE A 478 7.24 -28.58 -6.22
N ALA A 479 8.07 -29.49 -6.73
CA ALA A 479 8.84 -30.41 -5.89
C ALA A 479 10.05 -29.71 -5.26
N PHE A 480 10.13 -29.72 -3.94
CA PHE A 480 11.31 -29.30 -3.17
C PHE A 480 12.03 -30.53 -2.63
N GLN A 481 13.34 -30.61 -2.86
CA GLN A 481 14.23 -31.62 -2.26
C GLN A 481 14.85 -31.03 -1.00
N GLY A 482 14.92 -31.82 0.07
CA GLY A 482 15.54 -31.43 1.34
C GLY A 482 14.77 -31.93 2.57
N LYS A 483 15.22 -31.49 3.76
CA LYS A 483 14.48 -31.71 5.01
C LYS A 483 13.22 -30.83 5.05
N MET A 484 12.22 -31.31 5.77
CA MET A 484 10.98 -30.60 6.07
C MET A 484 11.05 -30.07 7.51
N VAL A 485 10.38 -28.96 7.81
CA VAL A 485 10.30 -28.43 9.19
C VAL A 485 9.37 -29.30 10.04
N GLU A 486 9.72 -29.52 11.32
CA GLU A 486 8.81 -30.21 12.24
C GLU A 486 7.58 -29.32 12.52
N TYR A 487 6.38 -29.89 12.35
CA TYR A 487 5.10 -29.23 12.64
C TYR A 487 5.08 -28.51 14.00
N ARG A 488 5.64 -29.13 15.05
CA ARG A 488 5.64 -28.56 16.41
C ARG A 488 6.49 -27.31 16.50
N LEU A 489 7.71 -27.35 15.96
CA LEU A 489 8.62 -26.21 15.90
C LEU A 489 8.03 -25.08 15.07
N ALA A 490 7.54 -25.38 13.86
CA ALA A 490 6.92 -24.42 12.97
C ALA A 490 5.74 -23.71 13.64
N ARG A 491 4.80 -24.49 14.20
CA ARG A 491 3.63 -23.96 14.89
C ARG A 491 3.99 -23.14 16.13
N ALA A 492 4.95 -23.59 16.94
CA ALA A 492 5.39 -22.87 18.13
C ALA A 492 5.98 -21.50 17.76
N VAL A 493 6.89 -21.45 16.79
CA VAL A 493 7.52 -20.21 16.32
C VAL A 493 6.48 -19.28 15.69
N GLU A 494 5.62 -19.78 14.80
CA GLU A 494 4.61 -18.96 14.10
C GLU A 494 3.53 -18.42 15.04
N CYS A 495 3.08 -19.22 16.02
CA CYS A 495 2.15 -18.74 17.04
C CYS A 495 2.80 -17.70 17.97
N THR A 496 4.03 -17.93 18.44
CA THR A 496 4.74 -16.96 19.29
C THR A 496 4.98 -15.64 18.55
N LEU A 497 5.48 -15.71 17.31
CA LEU A 497 5.68 -14.55 16.44
C LEU A 497 4.39 -13.73 16.28
N VAL A 498 3.27 -14.39 15.94
CA VAL A 498 2.02 -13.66 15.69
C VAL A 498 1.34 -13.16 16.98
N ILE A 499 1.56 -13.81 18.13
CA ILE A 499 1.12 -13.31 19.44
C ILE A 499 1.89 -12.05 19.82
N LEU A 500 3.22 -12.03 19.65
CA LEU A 500 4.04 -10.84 19.92
C LEU A 500 3.62 -9.66 19.03
N LEU A 501 3.44 -9.90 17.73
CA LEU A 501 2.98 -8.87 16.78
C LEU A 501 1.56 -8.38 17.07
N LEU A 502 0.65 -9.26 17.54
CA LEU A 502 -0.67 -8.85 18.01
C LEU A 502 -0.59 -8.01 19.29
N ILE A 503 0.32 -8.31 20.23
CA ILE A 503 0.51 -7.51 21.45
C ILE A 503 1.00 -6.10 21.07
N THR A 504 2.03 -5.99 20.23
CA THR A 504 2.50 -4.70 19.71
C THR A 504 1.38 -3.94 19.00
N ALA A 505 0.61 -4.59 18.13
CA ALA A 505 -0.51 -3.95 17.45
C ALA A 505 -1.64 -3.53 18.41
N VAL A 506 -2.02 -4.33 19.41
CA VAL A 506 -3.08 -3.94 20.36
C VAL A 506 -2.63 -2.73 21.22
N LEU A 507 -1.36 -2.65 21.59
CA LEU A 507 -0.80 -1.52 22.33
C LEU A 507 -0.76 -0.23 21.49
N GLU A 508 -0.08 -0.26 20.34
CA GLU A 508 0.00 0.89 19.43
C GLU A 508 -1.39 1.28 18.88
N GLY A 509 -2.32 0.32 18.78
CA GLY A 509 -3.66 0.53 18.23
C GLY A 509 -4.56 1.39 19.11
N GLY A 510 -4.39 1.26 20.44
CA GLY A 510 -5.06 2.15 21.39
C GLY A 510 -4.64 3.60 21.17
N TYR A 511 -3.34 3.84 21.01
CA TYR A 511 -2.82 5.18 20.74
C TYR A 511 -3.16 5.69 19.34
N LEU A 512 -3.06 4.88 18.29
CA LEU A 512 -3.38 5.30 16.92
C LEU A 512 -4.83 5.77 16.76
N VAL A 513 -5.76 5.28 17.60
CA VAL A 513 -7.11 5.84 17.73
C VAL A 513 -7.08 7.23 18.37
N LEU A 514 -6.33 7.42 19.46
CA LEU A 514 -6.17 8.73 20.12
C LEU A 514 -5.53 9.77 19.18
N SER A 515 -4.42 9.46 18.50
CA SER A 515 -3.84 10.40 17.52
C SER A 515 -4.71 10.55 16.28
N SER A 516 -5.58 9.59 15.95
CA SER A 516 -6.60 9.79 14.92
C SER A 516 -7.65 10.80 15.35
N LEU A 517 -8.15 10.74 16.59
CA LEU A 517 -9.05 11.76 17.15
C LEU A 517 -8.38 13.13 17.17
N GLY A 518 -7.10 13.20 17.52
CA GLY A 518 -6.29 14.42 17.43
C GLY A 518 -6.22 14.99 16.00
N ARG A 519 -5.96 14.15 14.99
CA ARG A 519 -5.93 14.56 13.58
C ARG A 519 -7.29 15.02 13.05
N HIS A 520 -8.40 14.42 13.52
CA HIS A 520 -9.75 14.90 13.16
C HIS A 520 -10.08 16.24 13.81
N ALA A 521 -9.67 16.44 15.07
CA ALA A 521 -9.79 17.73 15.75
C ALA A 521 -8.92 18.82 15.09
N GLU A 522 -7.69 18.50 14.70
CA GLU A 522 -6.81 19.41 13.96
C GLU A 522 -7.42 19.80 12.60
N ALA A 523 -7.97 18.84 11.87
CA ALA A 523 -8.67 19.09 10.60
C ALA A 523 -9.98 19.89 10.76
N ALA A 524 -10.61 19.86 11.94
CA ALA A 524 -11.76 20.68 12.30
C ALA A 524 -11.37 22.08 12.82
N GLY A 525 -10.08 22.38 13.00
CA GLY A 525 -9.59 23.62 13.60
C GLY A 525 -9.66 23.68 15.14
N GLU A 526 -10.00 22.58 15.81
CA GLU A 526 -10.10 22.49 17.26
C GLU A 526 -8.72 22.30 17.93
N THR A 527 -7.84 23.32 17.84
CA THR A 527 -6.45 23.24 18.32
C THR A 527 -6.31 22.68 19.74
N GLN A 528 -7.12 23.14 20.70
CA GLN A 528 -7.08 22.65 22.08
C GLN A 528 -7.50 21.18 22.21
N THR A 529 -8.55 20.75 21.48
CA THR A 529 -8.98 19.35 21.45
C THR A 529 -7.89 18.47 20.82
N ALA A 530 -7.27 18.93 19.73
CA ALA A 530 -6.18 18.23 19.06
C ALA A 530 -4.97 18.04 19.98
N LEU A 531 -4.52 19.11 20.66
CA LEU A 531 -3.42 19.06 21.62
C LEU A 531 -3.71 18.11 22.80
N GLN A 532 -4.93 18.09 23.34
CA GLN A 532 -5.31 17.15 24.41
C GLN A 532 -5.24 15.69 23.97
N TRP A 533 -5.64 15.37 22.73
CA TRP A 533 -5.47 14.01 22.18
C TRP A 533 -4.00 13.68 21.90
N TYR A 534 -3.24 14.62 21.35
CA TYR A 534 -1.82 14.42 21.06
C TYR A 534 -0.96 14.24 22.31
N GLU A 535 -1.28 14.91 23.43
CA GLU A 535 -0.61 14.66 24.71
C GLU A 535 -0.90 13.25 25.26
N ARG A 536 -2.15 12.78 25.12
CA ARG A 536 -2.54 11.40 25.48
C ARG A 536 -1.87 10.34 24.58
N SER A 537 -1.48 10.72 23.37
CA SER A 537 -0.73 9.90 22.42
C SER A 537 0.80 10.01 22.55
N LYS A 538 1.35 10.80 23.49
CA LYS A 538 2.81 10.99 23.62
C LYS A 538 3.61 9.69 23.85
N GLY A 539 2.95 8.60 24.26
CA GLY A 539 3.54 7.27 24.40
C GLY A 539 3.64 6.41 23.13
N GLU A 540 3.27 6.93 21.94
CA GLU A 540 3.34 6.18 20.66
C GLU A 540 4.79 5.81 20.27
N TRP A 541 5.05 4.53 20.01
CA TRP A 541 6.30 4.11 19.35
C TRP A 541 6.22 4.40 17.85
N PHE A 542 5.06 4.17 17.23
CA PHE A 542 4.77 4.45 15.83
C PHE A 542 4.08 5.82 15.65
N SER A 543 4.69 6.87 16.22
CA SER A 543 4.11 8.22 16.31
C SER A 543 3.92 8.93 14.96
N ARG A 544 4.65 8.52 13.91
CA ARG A 544 4.66 9.15 12.58
C ARG A 544 4.89 10.67 12.69
N ASP A 545 3.95 11.49 12.21
CA ASP A 545 4.02 12.96 12.25
C ASP A 545 3.44 13.57 13.56
N LEU A 546 2.94 12.78 14.51
CA LEU A 546 2.23 13.22 15.73
C LEU A 546 2.91 14.42 16.43
N HIS A 547 4.20 14.27 16.72
CA HIS A 547 4.94 15.28 17.47
C HIS A 547 5.24 16.53 16.63
N LEU A 548 5.27 16.43 15.30
CA LEU A 548 5.38 17.58 14.40
C LEU A 548 4.07 18.36 14.32
N SER A 549 2.92 17.68 14.25
CA SER A 549 1.59 18.34 14.40
C SER A 549 1.49 19.04 15.76
N ARG A 550 1.81 18.35 16.86
CA ARG A 550 1.81 18.92 18.22
C ARG A 550 2.73 20.14 18.33
N ALA A 551 3.97 20.07 17.85
CA ALA A 551 4.90 21.21 17.83
C ALA A 551 4.37 22.38 16.98
N THR A 552 3.81 22.10 15.80
CA THR A 552 3.25 23.12 14.88
C THR A 552 2.04 23.83 15.49
N LEU A 553 1.17 23.11 16.20
CA LEU A 553 0.04 23.70 16.91
C LEU A 553 0.49 24.53 18.13
N LEU A 554 1.45 24.03 18.91
CA LEU A 554 2.00 24.77 20.07
C LEU A 554 2.72 26.07 19.64
N LEU A 555 3.46 26.06 18.53
CA LEU A 555 4.08 27.25 17.94
C LEU A 555 3.03 28.29 17.51
N LYS A 556 1.91 27.85 16.90
CA LYS A 556 0.78 28.74 16.55
C LYS A 556 0.11 29.37 17.79
N GLU A 557 0.18 28.72 18.95
CA GLU A 557 -0.28 29.26 20.23
C GLU A 557 0.79 30.09 20.97
N ASN A 558 1.97 30.33 20.36
CA ASN A 558 3.15 30.96 20.96
C ASN A 558 3.73 30.22 22.19
N LYS A 559 3.40 28.93 22.36
CA LYS A 559 3.89 28.07 23.44
C LYS A 559 5.25 27.47 23.09
N ASN A 560 6.21 28.35 22.79
CA ASN A 560 7.43 27.96 22.08
C ASN A 560 8.30 26.95 22.85
N ALA A 561 8.30 27.00 24.20
CA ALA A 561 9.01 26.00 25.02
C ALA A 561 8.35 24.60 24.97
N GLU A 562 7.01 24.54 24.95
CA GLU A 562 6.27 23.27 24.77
C GLU A 562 6.46 22.75 23.35
N ALA A 563 6.45 23.64 22.35
CA ALA A 563 6.73 23.30 20.96
C ALA A 563 8.15 22.71 20.79
N ALA A 564 9.17 23.32 21.40
CA ALA A 564 10.54 22.80 21.41
C ALA A 564 10.58 21.41 22.05
N SER A 565 9.93 21.21 23.20
CA SER A 565 9.82 19.88 23.83
C SER A 565 9.13 18.86 22.92
N ALA A 566 8.14 19.26 22.13
CA ALA A 566 7.48 18.37 21.18
C ALA A 566 8.40 17.97 20.00
N VAL A 567 9.27 18.85 19.51
CA VAL A 567 10.29 18.45 18.53
C VAL A 567 11.38 17.56 19.17
N GLN A 568 11.74 17.80 20.43
CA GLN A 568 12.65 16.88 21.14
C GLN A 568 12.05 15.47 21.33
N ASP A 569 10.73 15.36 21.60
CA ASP A 569 10.02 14.08 21.60
C ASP A 569 10.16 13.36 20.23
N TYR A 570 10.01 14.08 19.11
CA TYR A 570 10.24 13.55 17.76
C TYR A 570 11.69 13.06 17.56
N PHE A 571 12.68 13.85 18.02
CA PHE A 571 14.10 13.55 17.91
C PHE A 571 14.59 12.37 18.78
N VAL A 572 13.73 11.76 19.60
CA VAL A 572 13.99 10.43 20.19
C VAL A 572 13.87 9.33 19.13
N GLN A 573 12.92 9.47 18.19
CA GLN A 573 12.58 8.43 17.21
C GLN A 573 13.14 8.70 15.81
N ASN A 574 13.28 9.98 15.41
CA ASN A 574 13.74 10.35 14.07
C ASN A 574 14.51 11.68 14.03
N ARG A 575 15.82 11.60 13.76
CA ARG A 575 16.71 12.76 13.57
C ARG A 575 17.14 13.00 12.12
N GLN A 576 16.63 12.21 11.18
CA GLN A 576 16.97 12.30 9.74
C GLN A 576 15.98 13.18 8.95
N ASP A 577 14.94 13.68 9.62
CA ASP A 577 13.88 14.47 8.98
C ASP A 577 14.18 15.97 9.04
N ALA A 578 14.52 16.54 7.88
CA ALA A 578 14.76 17.98 7.74
C ALA A 578 13.58 18.84 8.19
N ARG A 579 12.32 18.34 8.14
CA ARG A 579 11.13 19.07 8.60
C ARG A 579 11.18 19.35 10.10
N ALA A 580 11.69 18.40 10.89
CA ALA A 580 11.80 18.52 12.34
C ALA A 580 12.86 19.56 12.72
N TRP A 581 14.01 19.53 12.05
CA TRP A 581 15.08 20.53 12.23
C TRP A 581 14.64 21.94 11.79
N LYS A 582 13.93 22.05 10.66
CA LYS A 582 13.34 23.31 10.19
C LYS A 582 12.36 23.88 11.21
N LEU A 583 11.48 23.04 11.76
CA LEU A 583 10.52 23.44 12.78
C LEU A 583 11.18 23.83 14.10
N LEU A 584 12.26 23.16 14.53
CA LEU A 584 13.05 23.61 15.69
C LEU A 584 13.66 25.00 15.41
N GLY A 585 14.20 25.24 14.21
CA GLY A 585 14.69 26.56 13.80
C GLY A 585 13.63 27.64 13.91
N ASP A 586 12.42 27.39 13.38
CA ASP A 586 11.28 28.31 13.51
C ASP A 586 10.91 28.59 14.98
N ILE A 587 10.97 27.57 15.85
CA ILE A 587 10.63 27.67 17.28
C ILE A 587 11.69 28.48 18.05
N GLU A 588 12.98 28.17 17.89
CA GLU A 588 14.06 28.88 18.60
C GLU A 588 14.21 30.32 18.09
N PHE A 589 13.97 30.56 16.80
CA PHE A 589 13.87 31.92 16.25
C PHE A 589 12.73 32.70 16.93
N ALA A 590 11.57 32.09 17.11
CA ALA A 590 10.43 32.67 17.83
C ALA A 590 10.66 32.80 19.35
N ARG A 591 11.73 32.21 19.90
CA ARG A 591 12.19 32.41 21.29
C ARG A 591 13.24 33.51 21.44
N GLY A 592 13.80 34.01 20.33
CA GLY A 592 14.97 34.90 20.33
C GLY A 592 16.30 34.16 20.53
N ASN A 593 16.29 32.82 20.49
CA ASN A 593 17.48 31.96 20.61
C ASN A 593 18.14 31.82 19.22
N TYR A 594 18.70 32.92 18.69
CA TYR A 594 19.12 32.97 17.29
C TYR A 594 20.28 32.02 16.93
N ASP A 595 21.13 31.68 17.90
CA ASP A 595 22.25 30.74 17.70
C ASP A 595 21.73 29.29 17.59
N ASP A 596 20.86 28.86 18.51
CA ASP A 596 20.17 27.56 18.45
C ASP A 596 19.32 27.45 17.16
N ALA A 597 18.68 28.56 16.76
CA ALA A 597 17.90 28.62 15.53
C ALA A 597 18.77 28.48 14.27
N TYR A 598 19.92 29.15 14.22
CA TYR A 598 20.89 29.02 13.13
C TYR A 598 21.34 27.56 13.00
N ASP A 599 21.74 26.93 14.10
CA ASP A 599 22.22 25.54 14.07
C ASP A 599 21.11 24.55 13.70
N ALA A 600 19.87 24.76 14.18
CA ALA A 600 18.72 23.94 13.78
C ALA A 600 18.38 24.10 12.28
N TYR A 601 18.38 25.33 11.74
CA TYR A 601 18.19 25.56 10.31
C TYR A 601 19.36 24.99 9.47
N ARG A 602 20.59 25.03 9.98
CA ARG A 602 21.76 24.41 9.34
C ARG A 602 21.61 22.89 9.25
N GLN A 603 21.20 22.23 10.33
CA GLN A 603 20.89 20.78 10.30
C GLN A 603 19.78 20.45 9.30
N ALA A 604 18.74 21.28 9.21
CA ALA A 604 17.68 21.13 8.20
C ALA A 604 18.21 21.30 6.77
N TYR A 605 19.12 22.25 6.56
CA TYR A 605 19.71 22.58 5.27
C TYR A 605 20.59 21.44 4.75
N ASP A 606 21.48 20.92 5.59
CA ASP A 606 22.35 19.78 5.28
C ASP A 606 21.54 18.49 5.00
N GLN A 607 20.34 18.36 5.58
CA GLN A 607 19.45 17.22 5.38
C GLN A 607 18.43 17.38 4.24
N GLY A 608 18.08 18.60 3.83
CA GLY A 608 16.87 18.81 3.01
C GLY A 608 16.72 20.16 2.30
N ARG A 609 17.80 20.92 2.06
CA ARG A 609 17.79 22.22 1.32
C ARG A 609 17.05 22.24 -0.02
N PHE A 610 16.82 21.08 -0.66
CA PHE A 610 16.09 20.96 -1.93
C PHE A 610 14.60 20.59 -1.78
N ASN A 611 14.09 20.44 -0.55
CA ASN A 611 12.68 20.12 -0.27
C ASN A 611 11.85 21.30 0.21
N ASP A 612 12.45 22.21 0.98
CA ASP A 612 11.79 23.41 1.49
C ASP A 612 12.77 24.60 1.42
N VAL A 613 12.52 25.54 0.51
CA VAL A 613 13.34 26.76 0.39
C VAL A 613 13.19 27.67 1.62
N GLY A 614 12.13 27.49 2.41
CA GLY A 614 11.93 28.10 3.72
C GLY A 614 13.03 27.78 4.73
N ILE A 615 13.79 26.70 4.54
CA ILE A 615 15.02 26.42 5.31
C ILE A 615 16.09 27.49 5.02
N THR A 616 16.25 27.87 3.76
CA THR A 616 17.21 28.90 3.33
C THR A 616 16.77 30.28 3.80
N LEU A 617 15.45 30.55 3.79
CA LEU A 617 14.88 31.77 4.39
C LEU A 617 15.12 31.84 5.90
N GLY A 618 15.06 30.69 6.60
CA GLY A 618 15.42 30.57 8.02
C GLY A 618 16.86 30.99 8.29
N LEU A 619 17.83 30.33 7.62
CA LEU A 619 19.26 30.66 7.71
C LEU A 619 19.55 32.15 7.43
N LEU A 620 18.97 32.69 6.36
CA LEU A 620 19.13 34.10 6.00
C LEU A 620 18.64 35.03 7.10
N ARG A 621 17.46 34.76 7.68
CA ARG A 621 16.90 35.57 8.77
C ARG A 621 17.75 35.51 10.03
N THR A 622 18.30 34.35 10.40
CA THR A 622 19.22 34.25 11.55
C THR A 622 20.52 35.03 11.32
N MET A 623 21.18 34.84 10.16
CA MET A 623 22.43 35.54 9.82
C MET A 623 22.29 37.06 9.88
N LEU A 624 21.18 37.60 9.36
CA LEU A 624 20.91 39.04 9.36
C LEU A 624 20.69 39.60 10.78
N ILE A 625 19.98 38.88 11.66
CA ILE A 625 19.79 39.30 13.05
C ILE A 625 21.10 39.21 13.84
N GLN A 626 21.91 38.17 13.60
CA GLN A 626 23.24 38.01 14.17
C GLN A 626 24.27 39.00 13.59
N ASN A 627 23.90 39.80 12.57
CA ASN A 627 24.78 40.69 11.82
C ASN A 627 26.01 39.99 11.19
N ASN A 628 25.86 38.70 10.88
CA ASN A 628 26.90 37.86 10.27
C ASN A 628 26.96 38.07 8.73
N TYR A 629 27.25 39.30 8.33
CA TYR A 629 27.32 39.68 6.92
C TYR A 629 28.52 39.03 6.18
N GLU A 630 29.62 38.74 6.88
CA GLU A 630 30.79 38.08 6.29
C GLU A 630 30.47 36.64 5.82
N GLU A 631 29.86 35.81 6.67
CA GLU A 631 29.43 34.46 6.25
C GLU A 631 28.36 34.54 5.15
N LEU A 632 27.44 35.50 5.24
CA LEU A 632 26.40 35.70 4.23
C LEU A 632 26.99 36.06 2.85
N HIS A 633 28.05 36.88 2.78
CA HIS A 633 28.79 37.12 1.54
C HIS A 633 29.52 35.86 1.05
N VAL A 634 30.16 35.09 1.93
CA VAL A 634 30.83 33.82 1.57
C VAL A 634 29.82 32.79 1.02
N ARG A 635 28.60 32.76 1.56
CA ARG A 635 27.53 31.82 1.18
C ARG A 635 26.57 32.34 0.10
N GLN A 636 26.70 33.60 -0.34
CA GLN A 636 25.90 34.17 -1.43
C GLN A 636 25.86 33.25 -2.68
N PRO A 637 26.98 32.72 -3.21
CA PRO A 637 26.94 31.87 -4.42
C PRO A 637 26.21 30.54 -4.20
N GLU A 638 26.21 30.03 -2.97
CA GLU A 638 25.49 28.81 -2.59
C GLU A 638 23.97 29.06 -2.64
N PHE A 639 23.52 30.11 -1.95
CA PHE A 639 22.11 30.50 -1.89
C PHE A 639 21.58 31.01 -3.25
N GLU A 640 22.41 31.66 -4.07
CA GLU A 640 22.08 31.97 -5.46
C GLU A 640 21.81 30.71 -6.30
N ASN A 641 22.58 29.64 -6.14
CA ASN A 641 22.34 28.37 -6.83
C ASN A 641 21.05 27.69 -6.32
N ILE A 642 20.74 27.77 -5.03
CA ILE A 642 19.43 27.32 -4.49
C ILE A 642 18.29 28.12 -5.15
N LEU A 643 18.37 29.46 -5.15
CA LEU A 643 17.38 30.32 -5.81
C LEU A 643 17.19 29.97 -7.30
N ARG A 644 18.27 29.87 -8.08
CA ARG A 644 18.19 29.56 -9.51
C ARG A 644 17.50 28.21 -9.77
N ARG A 645 17.71 27.21 -8.89
CA ARG A 645 17.05 25.89 -8.98
C ARG A 645 15.57 25.94 -8.58
N PHE A 646 15.22 26.59 -7.47
CA PHE A 646 13.82 26.73 -7.05
C PHE A 646 13.01 27.61 -8.03
N GLY A 647 13.56 28.72 -8.52
CA GLY A 647 12.91 29.57 -9.52
C GLY A 647 12.62 28.82 -10.82
N ASN A 648 13.58 28.03 -11.32
CA ASN A 648 13.35 27.15 -12.47
C ASN A 648 12.26 26.10 -12.20
N ALA A 649 12.26 25.48 -11.01
CA ALA A 649 11.26 24.49 -10.62
C ALA A 649 9.84 25.09 -10.53
N ILE A 650 9.69 26.30 -9.97
CA ILE A 650 8.42 27.03 -9.88
C ILE A 650 7.89 27.40 -11.28
N VAL A 651 8.75 27.93 -12.15
CA VAL A 651 8.37 28.31 -13.53
C VAL A 651 7.98 27.11 -14.40
N LEU A 652 8.53 25.92 -14.12
CA LEU A 652 8.15 24.67 -14.80
C LEU A 652 7.03 23.90 -14.08
N ASN A 653 6.54 24.41 -12.94
CA ASN A 653 5.67 23.73 -11.97
C ASN A 653 6.11 22.29 -11.63
N THR A 654 7.43 22.06 -11.55
CA THR A 654 8.04 20.76 -11.24
C THR A 654 7.51 20.25 -9.91
N HIS A 655 7.03 19.01 -9.88
CA HIS A 655 6.44 18.37 -8.69
C HIS A 655 5.35 19.21 -8.00
N PHE A 656 4.59 19.99 -8.78
CA PHE A 656 3.54 20.92 -8.33
C PHE A 656 4.00 22.04 -7.38
N ILE A 657 5.30 22.37 -7.36
CA ILE A 657 5.88 23.33 -6.41
C ILE A 657 5.26 24.73 -6.47
N ALA A 658 4.72 25.16 -7.61
CA ALA A 658 4.08 26.46 -7.76
C ALA A 658 2.76 26.57 -6.97
N LEU A 659 2.17 25.42 -6.59
CA LEU A 659 1.00 25.32 -5.70
C LEU A 659 1.39 25.23 -4.21
N SER A 660 2.69 25.27 -3.87
CA SER A 660 3.20 25.09 -2.51
C SER A 660 3.70 26.40 -1.87
N PRO A 661 3.83 26.47 -0.53
CA PRO A 661 4.41 27.62 0.20
C PRO A 661 5.88 27.95 -0.13
N ASN A 662 6.55 27.14 -0.96
CA ASN A 662 7.91 27.45 -1.43
C ASN A 662 7.95 28.74 -2.26
N VAL A 663 6.85 29.15 -2.92
CA VAL A 663 6.83 30.37 -3.74
C VAL A 663 6.97 31.60 -2.84
N GLU A 664 6.18 31.67 -1.78
CA GLU A 664 6.17 32.77 -0.82
C GLU A 664 7.51 32.87 -0.06
N ALA A 665 8.13 31.72 0.24
CA ALA A 665 9.46 31.68 0.83
C ALA A 665 10.56 32.11 -0.17
N PHE A 666 10.46 31.67 -1.43
CA PHE A 666 11.38 32.01 -2.51
C PHE A 666 11.39 33.53 -2.80
N VAL A 667 10.21 34.14 -2.95
CA VAL A 667 10.06 35.59 -3.19
C VAL A 667 10.72 36.39 -2.08
N GLN A 668 10.47 36.06 -0.80
CA GLN A 668 11.09 36.75 0.33
C GLN A 668 12.64 36.66 0.35
N ILE A 669 13.23 35.53 -0.06
CA ILE A 669 14.69 35.43 -0.16
C ILE A 669 15.19 36.34 -1.29
N ALA A 670 14.54 36.32 -2.46
CA ALA A 670 14.92 37.13 -3.61
C ALA A 670 14.80 38.65 -3.33
N GLU A 671 13.72 39.10 -2.70
CA GLU A 671 13.54 40.50 -2.26
C GLU A 671 14.64 40.94 -1.29
N ARG A 672 15.03 40.09 -0.33
CA ARG A 672 16.15 40.37 0.58
C ARG A 672 17.49 40.38 -0.15
N PHE A 673 17.71 39.46 -1.10
CA PHE A 673 18.92 39.43 -1.91
C PHE A 673 19.06 40.67 -2.80
N ALA A 674 17.97 41.24 -3.30
CA ALA A 674 17.98 42.53 -4.00
C ALA A 674 18.42 43.69 -3.09
N GLN A 675 17.96 43.70 -1.83
CA GLN A 675 18.35 44.72 -0.84
C GLN A 675 19.81 44.58 -0.38
N LEU A 676 20.32 43.34 -0.30
CA LEU A 676 21.65 43.03 0.24
C LEU A 676 22.76 43.08 -0.81
N PHE A 677 22.45 42.79 -2.07
CA PHE A 677 23.43 42.73 -3.17
C PHE A 677 22.96 43.60 -4.36
N PRO A 678 23.02 44.94 -4.26
CA PRO A 678 22.41 45.86 -5.25
C PRO A 678 22.88 45.66 -6.69
N GLU A 679 24.13 45.24 -6.92
CA GLU A 679 24.67 44.94 -8.25
C GLU A 679 23.89 43.80 -8.95
N ASN A 680 23.39 42.84 -8.18
CA ASN A 680 22.58 41.71 -8.66
C ASN A 680 21.06 41.94 -8.47
N ALA A 681 20.61 43.08 -7.93
CA ALA A 681 19.19 43.33 -7.64
C ALA A 681 18.23 43.06 -8.82
N PRO A 682 18.52 43.51 -10.07
CA PRO A 682 17.63 43.27 -11.20
C PRO A 682 17.45 41.77 -11.53
N LEU A 683 18.42 40.92 -11.21
CA LEU A 683 18.28 39.46 -11.37
C LEU A 683 17.27 38.90 -10.37
N TYR A 684 17.34 39.31 -9.10
CA TYR A 684 16.47 38.77 -8.05
C TYR A 684 15.03 39.28 -8.19
N GLU A 685 14.85 40.54 -8.55
CA GLU A 685 13.53 41.13 -8.85
C GLU A 685 12.84 40.39 -10.01
N VAL A 686 13.56 40.14 -11.11
CA VAL A 686 13.06 39.34 -12.25
C VAL A 686 12.77 37.90 -11.86
N LEU A 687 13.60 37.27 -11.01
CA LEU A 687 13.36 35.93 -10.50
C LEU A 687 12.08 35.87 -9.63
N ALA A 688 11.91 36.80 -8.69
CA ALA A 688 10.75 36.90 -7.82
C ALA A 688 9.45 37.10 -8.62
N ALA A 689 9.40 38.15 -9.44
CA ALA A 689 8.22 38.47 -10.25
C ALA A 689 7.84 37.34 -11.22
N ARG A 690 8.84 36.65 -11.79
CA ARG A 690 8.58 35.49 -12.67
C ARG A 690 8.02 34.30 -11.90
N ALA A 691 8.55 34.00 -10.72
CA ALA A 691 8.06 32.88 -9.90
C ALA A 691 6.62 33.13 -9.41
N ASP A 692 6.35 34.32 -8.88
CA ASP A 692 5.02 34.73 -8.39
C ASP A 692 3.96 34.73 -9.51
N HIS A 693 4.28 35.29 -10.69
CA HIS A 693 3.37 35.28 -11.83
C HIS A 693 3.05 33.86 -12.31
N ASN A 694 4.05 32.98 -12.45
CA ASN A 694 3.81 31.60 -12.90
C ASN A 694 3.05 30.78 -11.84
N ALA A 695 3.30 31.03 -10.55
CA ALA A 695 2.53 30.44 -9.46
C ALA A 695 1.06 30.90 -9.47
N THR A 696 0.81 32.20 -9.63
CA THR A 696 -0.54 32.75 -9.76
C THR A 696 -1.29 32.09 -10.92
N VAL A 697 -0.68 32.04 -12.13
CA VAL A 697 -1.29 31.40 -13.31
C VAL A 697 -1.59 29.91 -13.09
N GLU A 698 -0.69 29.13 -12.48
CA GLU A 698 -0.93 27.70 -12.22
C GLU A 698 -1.94 27.46 -11.08
N ARG A 699 -2.02 28.38 -10.09
CA ARG A 699 -3.04 28.37 -9.03
C ARG A 699 -4.43 28.69 -9.59
N GLU A 700 -4.56 29.73 -10.42
CA GLU A 700 -5.77 30.08 -11.16
C GLU A 700 -6.22 28.93 -12.07
N ARG A 701 -5.30 28.37 -12.87
CA ARG A 701 -5.54 27.20 -13.73
C ARG A 701 -6.00 25.96 -12.94
N THR A 702 -5.57 25.82 -11.69
CA THR A 702 -5.98 24.71 -10.81
C THR A 702 -7.36 24.97 -10.20
N ALA A 703 -7.65 26.20 -9.78
CA ALA A 703 -8.97 26.62 -9.30
C ALA A 703 -10.04 26.60 -10.41
N ALA A 704 -9.65 26.86 -11.66
CA ALA A 704 -10.52 26.84 -12.84
C ALA A 704 -10.76 25.43 -13.42
N ARG A 705 -10.26 24.35 -12.79
CA ARG A 705 -10.58 22.99 -13.21
C ARG A 705 -12.07 22.70 -12.94
N PRO A 706 -12.82 22.15 -13.89
CA PRO A 706 -14.21 21.78 -13.65
C PRO A 706 -14.28 20.70 -12.56
N PRO A 707 -15.27 20.76 -11.63
CA PRO A 707 -15.55 19.64 -10.75
C PRO A 707 -15.96 18.42 -11.58
N GLY A 708 -15.63 17.21 -11.12
CA GLY A 708 -16.13 15.99 -11.73
C GLY A 708 -17.56 15.66 -11.31
N PHE A 709 -18.10 14.57 -11.84
CA PHE A 709 -19.51 14.20 -11.68
C PHE A 709 -19.76 13.15 -10.57
N LEU A 710 -18.73 12.72 -9.83
CA LEU A 710 -18.83 11.61 -8.86
C LEU A 710 -18.66 12.02 -7.38
N TRP A 711 -18.00 13.15 -7.13
CA TRP A 711 -17.72 13.79 -5.85
C TRP A 711 -17.25 15.22 -6.11
#